data_AF-A0A661CQA6-F1
#
_entry.id   AF-A0A661CQA6-F1
#
_cell.length_a   1.000
_cell.length_b   1.000
_cell.length_c   1.000
_cell.angle_alpha   90.00
_cell.angle_beta   90.00
_cell.angle_gamma   90.00
#
_symmetry.space_group_name_H-M   'P 1'
#
loop_
_entity.id
_entity.type
_entity.pdbx_description
1 polymer ?
#
loop_
_entity_poly.entity_id
_entity_poly.type
_entity_poly.pdbx_seq_one_letter_code
_entity_poly.pdbx_strand_id
1 'polypeptide(L)'
;MLDNGGGSGTLSGTPTNSDVGVHNVTLRVSDGTVQVGQTFTVTVNNTDEVPVSPSTEPLPTGNYLSGTLNMGGQTITEETIVAENASISYLIIESDVQNKGLIANSIIAASGTLTGGKLTGTIINEGTITDINFVGIKLSGGTLAGTITNNSQVGGIIENVTLAPNTTLTGGKLGGTIHSDPSSTVTDVQLAAGTAIIGGTLAGEIRGNPDQPAKIGAAKIAPGTKLSDVCLTPTVQLPDDVVLGAGVILPETLDNPTLTDFCVDPDEIVFWDDLRIEQLEPAVFSVVDAEQVSQIPPEAFAAIGPEQLAQLTKEALGCMTTKQLAYLPIESLRGLTAENMGGLSIAVIGELTPTHLEVLDAEQFQQMPSEDVSKLFTNLELDKVNPEDVENLVPDGWTLDIDTGALTAPTGAKLTLRTLSTPESSQIILPEALDMDTGFGIGGSGTAVMEGMTATLDLVQLDNLTLSQDQETGILMVTDNNQPDTKPDYSFMLNADEVIQADKGVSDDKLISTNEGGFITLTTSTGQQLTLVPAPRPVELSEVLEEGEVSLGKSGDVLMVPKDQAQDATTVAIFEPAIITAPKGMEPDLHLPNETESEKLGMVVYEDGTAQTIKPTLFSPEAFKKAVEDKYVFNTDGTFTVSTNGTFDGLYVVEPHFDVEIIRLLKGESVEPHIELNGEVLTYTFVIDNQEHPSTRKRLTRGNNGADSGKQAATTKTQSRKILKGCGRKRPNCYKRDCPRKCKVLPKADCDNYCSSESLCKNLCRDSEPAFNNCKNKYCG
;
A
#
# COMPACT_ATOMS: atom_id res chain seq x y z
N MET A 1 33.80 -26.75 -1.72
CA MET A 1 34.38 -25.81 -2.69
C MET A 1 35.89 -25.82 -2.56
N LEU A 2 36.58 -25.64 -3.68
CA LEU A 2 38.01 -25.38 -3.72
C LEU A 2 38.22 -23.93 -4.19
N ASP A 3 38.93 -23.12 -3.42
CA ASP A 3 39.33 -21.77 -3.84
C ASP A 3 40.54 -21.87 -4.78
N ASN A 4 40.45 -21.26 -5.96
CA ASN A 4 41.49 -21.31 -6.98
C ASN A 4 42.47 -20.12 -6.89
N GLY A 5 42.33 -19.22 -5.90
CA GLY A 5 43.30 -18.17 -5.60
C GLY A 5 43.38 -17.02 -6.62
N GLY A 6 42.45 -16.96 -7.58
CA GLY A 6 42.36 -15.93 -8.63
C GLY A 6 41.02 -15.20 -8.66
N GLY A 7 40.30 -15.14 -7.53
CA GLY A 7 38.93 -14.61 -7.47
C GLY A 7 37.88 -15.56 -8.04
N SER A 8 38.19 -16.85 -8.19
CA SER A 8 37.25 -17.89 -8.59
C SER A 8 37.34 -19.10 -7.64
N GLY A 9 36.19 -19.71 -7.37
CA GLY A 9 36.09 -20.97 -6.64
C GLY A 9 35.39 -22.03 -7.48
N THR A 10 35.77 -23.30 -7.28
CA THR A 10 35.11 -24.43 -7.95
C THR A 10 34.26 -25.21 -6.94
N LEU A 11 32.97 -25.31 -7.23
CA LEU A 11 32.04 -26.23 -6.58
C LEU A 11 31.90 -27.47 -7.48
N SER A 12 32.17 -28.65 -6.94
CA SER A 12 32.06 -29.92 -7.66
C SER A 12 31.44 -30.99 -6.76
N GLY A 13 30.47 -31.71 -7.29
CA GLY A 13 29.81 -32.86 -6.67
C GLY A 13 29.01 -33.62 -7.72
N THR A 14 28.60 -34.84 -7.41
CA THR A 14 27.69 -35.63 -8.25
C THR A 14 26.37 -35.75 -7.48
N PRO A 15 25.27 -35.12 -7.95
CA PRO A 15 23.97 -35.23 -7.31
C PRO A 15 23.50 -36.69 -7.24
N THR A 16 22.73 -37.03 -6.22
CA THR A 16 22.07 -38.33 -6.05
C THR A 16 20.55 -38.16 -6.07
N ASN A 17 19.77 -39.25 -6.12
CA ASN A 17 18.31 -39.16 -6.14
C ASN A 17 17.68 -38.52 -4.89
N SER A 18 18.38 -38.52 -3.75
CA SER A 18 17.90 -37.77 -2.57
C SER A 18 18.05 -36.25 -2.72
N ASP A 19 18.80 -35.82 -3.74
CA ASP A 19 19.10 -34.42 -4.02
C ASP A 19 18.25 -33.88 -5.18
N VAL A 20 17.22 -34.61 -5.65
CA VAL A 20 16.26 -34.10 -6.63
C VAL A 20 15.45 -32.95 -6.01
N GLY A 21 15.35 -31.84 -6.75
CA GLY A 21 14.70 -30.62 -6.29
C GLY A 21 15.59 -29.39 -6.42
N VAL A 22 15.10 -28.26 -5.93
CA VAL A 22 15.82 -26.98 -5.95
C VAL A 22 16.69 -26.87 -4.70
N HIS A 23 17.97 -26.56 -4.89
CA HIS A 23 18.92 -26.35 -3.79
C HIS A 23 19.48 -24.94 -3.85
N ASN A 24 19.34 -24.22 -2.74
CA ASN A 24 19.91 -22.89 -2.61
C ASN A 24 21.38 -22.99 -2.23
N VAL A 25 22.25 -22.46 -3.07
CA VAL A 25 23.69 -22.38 -2.82
C VAL A 25 24.06 -20.92 -2.56
N THR A 26 24.36 -20.60 -1.30
CA THR A 26 24.83 -19.27 -0.91
C THR A 26 26.35 -19.21 -0.93
N LEU A 27 26.90 -18.38 -1.81
CA LEU A 27 28.31 -17.97 -1.76
C LEU A 27 28.43 -16.76 -0.84
N ARG A 28 29.25 -16.87 0.20
CA ARG A 28 29.59 -15.73 1.07
C ARG A 28 31.05 -15.37 0.86
N VAL A 29 31.31 -14.12 0.53
CA VAL A 29 32.66 -13.55 0.46
C VAL A 29 32.84 -12.62 1.64
N SER A 30 33.97 -12.74 2.33
CA SER A 30 34.30 -11.92 3.48
C SER A 30 35.73 -11.40 3.39
N ASP A 31 35.94 -10.17 3.82
CA ASP A 31 37.26 -9.57 4.01
C ASP A 31 37.81 -9.76 5.43
N GLY A 32 37.11 -10.51 6.29
CA GLY A 32 37.43 -10.69 7.71
C GLY A 32 36.70 -9.73 8.65
N THR A 33 35.98 -8.74 8.11
CA THR A 33 35.21 -7.74 8.87
C THR A 33 33.75 -7.64 8.41
N VAL A 34 33.49 -7.71 7.10
CA VAL A 34 32.15 -7.70 6.51
C VAL A 34 31.96 -8.97 5.67
N GLN A 35 30.72 -9.47 5.57
CA GLN A 35 30.35 -10.56 4.67
C GLN A 35 29.28 -10.09 3.69
N VAL A 36 29.45 -10.40 2.41
CA VAL A 36 28.45 -10.23 1.37
C VAL A 36 28.13 -11.60 0.80
N GLY A 37 26.84 -11.93 0.76
CA GLY A 37 26.34 -13.20 0.25
C GLY A 37 25.60 -13.02 -1.07
N GLN A 38 25.78 -13.97 -1.99
CA GLN A 38 24.92 -14.13 -3.15
C GLN A 38 24.43 -15.58 -3.19
N THR A 39 23.13 -15.76 -3.28
CA THR A 39 22.51 -17.08 -3.43
C THR A 39 22.18 -17.30 -4.88
N PHE A 40 22.46 -18.50 -5.38
CA PHE A 40 21.91 -18.98 -6.64
C PHE A 40 21.27 -20.35 -6.44
N THR A 41 20.27 -20.61 -7.25
CA THR A 41 19.55 -21.88 -7.26
C THR A 41 20.28 -22.89 -8.14
N VAL A 42 20.44 -24.10 -7.62
CA VAL A 42 20.83 -25.27 -8.40
C VAL A 42 19.64 -26.21 -8.41
N THR A 43 18.93 -26.24 -9.53
CA THR A 43 17.85 -27.22 -9.73
C THR A 43 18.44 -28.53 -10.20
N VAL A 44 18.34 -29.55 -9.35
CA VAL A 44 18.60 -30.93 -9.75
C VAL A 44 17.31 -31.46 -10.32
N ASN A 45 17.14 -31.29 -11.62
CA ASN A 45 16.03 -31.88 -12.35
C ASN A 45 16.08 -33.40 -12.20
N ASN A 46 14.94 -34.02 -11.92
CA ASN A 46 14.83 -35.47 -11.91
C ASN A 46 14.97 -36.01 -13.34
N THR A 47 16.20 -36.19 -13.81
CA THR A 47 16.48 -36.85 -15.08
C THR A 47 16.78 -38.33 -14.90
N ASP A 48 16.66 -38.86 -13.68
CA ASP A 48 16.79 -40.28 -13.37
C ASP A 48 15.48 -40.97 -13.78
N GLU A 49 15.24 -41.01 -15.10
CA GLU A 49 14.53 -42.14 -15.66
C GLU A 49 15.33 -43.37 -15.22
N VAL A 50 14.75 -44.17 -14.33
CA VAL A 50 15.26 -45.52 -14.04
C VAL A 50 15.58 -46.13 -15.41
N PRO A 51 16.77 -46.71 -15.65
CA PRO A 51 17.03 -47.46 -16.87
C PRO A 51 16.01 -48.59 -16.94
N VAL A 52 14.87 -48.33 -17.55
CA VAL A 52 13.89 -49.34 -17.89
C VAL A 52 14.54 -50.09 -19.01
N SER A 53 15.06 -51.28 -18.68
CA SER A 53 15.21 -52.29 -19.71
C SER A 53 13.84 -52.41 -20.35
N PRO A 54 13.63 -51.99 -21.61
CA PRO A 54 12.32 -52.06 -22.21
C PRO A 54 11.89 -53.51 -22.15
N SER A 55 10.72 -53.75 -21.55
CA SER A 55 10.08 -55.05 -21.64
C SER A 55 10.00 -55.42 -23.13
N THR A 56 10.55 -56.59 -23.47
CA THR A 56 10.40 -57.18 -24.80
C THR A 56 9.03 -57.84 -24.99
N GLU A 57 8.15 -57.78 -23.99
CA GLU A 57 6.78 -58.29 -24.08
C GLU A 57 5.84 -57.20 -24.60
N PRO A 58 5.10 -57.46 -25.69
CA PRO A 58 4.07 -56.54 -26.17
C PRO A 58 3.00 -56.34 -25.10
N LEU A 59 2.38 -55.15 -25.09
CA LEU A 59 1.20 -54.85 -24.28
C LEU A 59 0.23 -56.04 -24.34
N PRO A 60 -0.27 -56.54 -23.18
CA PRO A 60 -1.30 -57.56 -23.19
C PRO A 60 -2.43 -57.12 -24.13
N THR A 61 -2.82 -57.97 -25.07
CA THR A 61 -3.91 -57.64 -25.99
C THR A 61 -5.21 -57.51 -25.21
N GLY A 62 -5.67 -56.28 -24.97
CA GLY A 62 -6.94 -55.94 -24.35
C GLY A 62 -6.81 -54.98 -23.15
N ASN A 63 -7.91 -54.32 -22.83
CA ASN A 63 -8.02 -53.26 -21.82
C ASN A 63 -8.09 -53.81 -20.37
N TYR A 64 -7.41 -54.93 -20.12
CA TYR A 64 -7.49 -55.69 -18.88
C TYR A 64 -6.11 -56.21 -18.46
N LEU A 65 -5.57 -55.65 -17.37
CA LEU A 65 -4.27 -56.01 -16.82
C LEU A 65 -4.44 -56.95 -15.61
N SER A 66 -3.68 -58.05 -15.58
CA SER A 66 -3.74 -59.03 -14.49
C SER A 66 -2.39 -59.69 -14.22
N GLY A 67 -2.21 -60.25 -13.02
CA GLY A 67 -0.94 -60.84 -12.59
C GLY A 67 0.14 -59.80 -12.28
N THR A 68 1.38 -60.26 -12.13
CA THR A 68 2.53 -59.38 -11.84
C THR A 68 3.16 -58.90 -13.14
N LEU A 69 3.06 -57.60 -13.41
CA LEU A 69 3.59 -56.99 -14.64
C LEU A 69 4.53 -55.82 -14.30
N ASN A 70 5.67 -55.80 -14.97
CA ASN A 70 6.52 -54.61 -15.05
C ASN A 70 6.32 -54.00 -16.44
N MET A 71 5.73 -52.81 -16.46
CA MET A 71 5.35 -52.12 -17.68
C MET A 71 6.50 -51.31 -18.27
N GLY A 72 7.62 -51.15 -17.56
CA GLY A 72 8.85 -50.55 -18.08
C GLY A 72 8.66 -49.14 -18.68
N GLY A 73 7.73 -48.36 -18.15
CA GLY A 73 7.38 -47.02 -18.65
C GLY A 73 6.36 -47.00 -19.79
N GLN A 74 5.70 -48.12 -20.10
CA GLN A 74 4.65 -48.14 -21.12
C GLN A 74 3.46 -47.26 -20.74
N THR A 75 2.94 -46.54 -21.74
CA THR A 75 1.78 -45.65 -21.61
C THR A 75 0.47 -46.38 -21.92
N ILE A 76 -0.52 -46.17 -21.06
CA ILE A 76 -1.91 -46.58 -21.28
C ILE A 76 -2.68 -45.37 -21.77
N THR A 77 -3.20 -45.47 -22.99
CA THR A 77 -3.94 -44.42 -23.70
C THR A 77 -5.42 -44.77 -23.91
N GLU A 78 -5.85 -45.95 -23.49
CA GLU A 78 -7.23 -46.40 -23.57
C GLU A 78 -7.77 -46.77 -22.19
N GLU A 79 -9.09 -46.70 -22.00
CA GLU A 79 -9.73 -47.10 -20.74
C GLU A 79 -9.28 -48.51 -20.34
N THR A 80 -8.80 -48.71 -19.12
CA THR A 80 -8.18 -49.97 -18.70
C THR A 80 -8.65 -50.41 -17.31
N ILE A 81 -8.84 -51.71 -17.12
CA ILE A 81 -9.16 -52.32 -15.84
C ILE A 81 -7.94 -53.10 -15.33
N VAL A 82 -7.45 -52.76 -14.13
CA VAL A 82 -6.44 -53.53 -13.41
C VAL A 82 -7.13 -54.49 -12.45
N ALA A 83 -6.93 -55.78 -12.65
CA ALA A 83 -7.58 -56.85 -11.90
C ALA A 83 -7.16 -56.89 -10.42
N GLU A 84 -7.98 -57.51 -9.56
CA GLU A 84 -7.73 -57.60 -8.12
C GLU A 84 -6.43 -58.37 -7.77
N ASN A 85 -6.08 -59.36 -8.57
CA ASN A 85 -4.85 -60.13 -8.42
C ASN A 85 -3.65 -59.49 -9.14
N ALA A 86 -3.81 -58.30 -9.70
CA ALA A 86 -2.76 -57.63 -10.46
C ALA A 86 -1.79 -56.90 -9.53
N SER A 87 -0.51 -56.94 -9.90
CA SER A 87 0.56 -56.12 -9.31
C SER A 87 1.35 -55.52 -10.47
N ILE A 88 1.06 -54.26 -10.77
CA ILE A 88 1.58 -53.53 -11.92
C ILE A 88 2.62 -52.52 -11.45
N SER A 89 3.72 -52.37 -12.18
CA SER A 89 4.76 -51.38 -11.86
C SER A 89 5.26 -50.63 -13.09
N TYR A 90 5.73 -49.39 -12.90
CA TYR A 90 6.31 -48.56 -13.96
C TYR A 90 5.34 -48.29 -15.11
N LEU A 91 4.13 -47.88 -14.77
CA LEU A 91 3.07 -47.55 -15.73
C LEU A 91 2.98 -46.02 -15.92
N ILE A 92 2.72 -45.57 -17.15
CA ILE A 92 2.29 -44.19 -17.43
C ILE A 92 0.80 -44.24 -17.80
N ILE A 93 -0.03 -43.41 -17.17
CA ILE A 93 -1.49 -43.39 -17.35
C ILE A 93 -1.89 -42.06 -17.99
N GLU A 94 -2.42 -42.10 -19.22
CA GLU A 94 -2.95 -40.94 -19.96
C GLU A 94 -4.47 -41.04 -20.23
N SER A 95 -5.10 -42.11 -19.74
CA SER A 95 -6.53 -42.43 -19.89
C SER A 95 -7.16 -42.84 -18.57
N ASP A 96 -8.42 -43.27 -18.60
CA ASP A 96 -9.14 -43.73 -17.42
C ASP A 96 -8.74 -45.16 -17.01
N VAL A 97 -8.25 -45.33 -15.79
CA VAL A 97 -7.84 -46.63 -15.24
C VAL A 97 -8.66 -46.97 -14.00
N GLN A 98 -9.39 -48.08 -14.06
CA GLN A 98 -10.07 -48.67 -12.91
C GLN A 98 -9.16 -49.71 -12.24
N ASN A 99 -8.60 -49.36 -11.09
CA ASN A 99 -7.70 -50.22 -10.35
C ASN A 99 -8.40 -50.98 -9.24
N LYS A 100 -8.32 -52.32 -9.30
CA LYS A 100 -8.74 -53.22 -8.21
C LYS A 100 -7.55 -53.90 -7.54
N GLY A 101 -6.36 -53.80 -8.14
CA GLY A 101 -5.13 -54.45 -7.70
C GLY A 101 -4.14 -53.48 -7.05
N LEU A 102 -2.85 -53.74 -7.26
CA LEU A 102 -1.74 -52.93 -6.77
C LEU A 102 -1.01 -52.26 -7.94
N ILE A 103 -0.83 -50.94 -7.88
CA ILE A 103 0.00 -50.17 -8.82
C ILE A 103 1.18 -49.55 -8.06
N ALA A 104 2.38 -49.60 -8.64
CA ALA A 104 3.60 -49.12 -8.01
C ALA A 104 4.51 -48.34 -8.96
N ASN A 105 5.24 -47.34 -8.46
CA ASN A 105 6.29 -46.65 -9.21
C ASN A 105 5.81 -46.10 -10.56
N SER A 106 4.65 -45.43 -10.57
CA SER A 106 3.92 -45.07 -11.78
C SER A 106 3.64 -43.57 -11.86
N ILE A 107 3.37 -43.10 -13.08
CA ILE A 107 3.02 -41.72 -13.39
C ILE A 107 1.57 -41.68 -13.85
N ILE A 108 0.77 -40.79 -13.26
CA ILE A 108 -0.54 -40.40 -13.76
C ILE A 108 -0.31 -39.07 -14.47
N ALA A 109 -0.35 -39.06 -15.80
CA ALA A 109 -0.19 -37.83 -16.57
C ALA A 109 -1.39 -36.90 -16.39
N ALA A 110 -1.26 -35.64 -16.81
CA ALA A 110 -2.33 -34.63 -16.65
C ALA A 110 -3.70 -35.05 -17.21
N SER A 111 -3.74 -35.85 -18.28
CA SER A 111 -4.99 -36.38 -18.85
C SER A 111 -5.47 -37.69 -18.20
N GLY A 112 -4.65 -38.32 -17.38
CA GLY A 112 -4.92 -39.63 -16.78
C GLY A 112 -5.85 -39.55 -15.58
N THR A 113 -6.72 -40.54 -15.45
CA THR A 113 -7.50 -40.74 -14.23
C THR A 113 -7.27 -42.14 -13.68
N LEU A 114 -7.18 -42.26 -12.36
CA LEU A 114 -6.97 -43.53 -11.69
C LEU A 114 -7.96 -43.68 -10.54
N THR A 115 -8.82 -44.69 -10.61
CA THR A 115 -9.84 -44.94 -9.58
C THR A 115 -9.64 -46.28 -8.90
N GLY A 116 -9.55 -46.28 -7.57
CA GLY A 116 -9.59 -47.50 -6.76
C GLY A 116 -8.24 -48.17 -6.49
N GLY A 117 -8.32 -49.22 -5.67
CA GLY A 117 -7.22 -50.15 -5.45
C GLY A 117 -6.10 -49.61 -4.56
N LYS A 118 -4.96 -50.29 -4.59
CA LYS A 118 -3.79 -49.95 -3.76
C LYS A 118 -2.70 -49.30 -4.59
N LEU A 119 -2.10 -48.25 -4.04
CA LEU A 119 -0.93 -47.60 -4.60
C LEU A 119 0.26 -47.80 -3.66
N THR A 120 1.44 -48.09 -4.21
CA THR A 120 2.67 -48.27 -3.43
C THR A 120 3.91 -47.73 -4.16
N GLY A 121 5.07 -47.77 -3.51
CA GLY A 121 6.30 -47.16 -4.04
C GLY A 121 6.16 -45.64 -4.18
N THR A 122 6.70 -45.09 -5.26
CA THR A 122 6.61 -43.66 -5.59
C THR A 122 5.57 -43.43 -6.69
N ILE A 123 4.60 -42.56 -6.46
CA ILE A 123 3.59 -42.17 -7.45
C ILE A 123 3.77 -40.68 -7.75
N ILE A 124 3.88 -40.36 -9.04
CA ILE A 124 3.84 -38.99 -9.54
C ILE A 124 2.46 -38.79 -10.16
N ASN A 125 1.74 -37.80 -9.70
CA ASN A 125 0.39 -37.52 -10.16
C ASN A 125 0.34 -36.09 -10.71
N GLU A 126 0.02 -35.99 -11.99
CA GLU A 126 -0.32 -34.74 -12.66
C GLU A 126 -1.82 -34.69 -13.02
N GLY A 127 -2.49 -35.85 -13.00
CA GLY A 127 -3.92 -36.01 -13.28
C GLY A 127 -4.77 -36.14 -12.03
N THR A 128 -5.75 -37.05 -12.07
CA THR A 128 -6.71 -37.26 -10.96
C THR A 128 -6.66 -38.68 -10.41
N ILE A 129 -6.55 -38.81 -9.09
CA ILE A 129 -6.61 -40.09 -8.37
C ILE A 129 -7.81 -40.12 -7.44
N THR A 130 -8.63 -41.16 -7.54
CA THR A 130 -9.90 -41.29 -6.84
C THR A 130 -9.99 -42.59 -6.03
N ASP A 131 -10.53 -42.53 -4.81
CA ASP A 131 -10.88 -43.71 -4.00
C ASP A 131 -9.75 -44.72 -3.75
N ILE A 132 -8.56 -44.24 -3.36
CA ILE A 132 -7.37 -45.09 -3.21
C ILE A 132 -6.99 -45.43 -1.76
N ASN A 133 -6.24 -46.52 -1.63
CA ASN A 133 -5.49 -46.86 -0.43
C ASN A 133 -3.98 -46.81 -0.71
N PHE A 134 -3.33 -45.75 -0.24
CA PHE A 134 -1.89 -45.55 -0.38
C PHE A 134 -1.14 -46.28 0.74
N VAL A 135 -0.23 -47.18 0.34
CA VAL A 135 0.64 -47.98 1.20
C VAL A 135 2.10 -47.88 0.73
N GLY A 136 2.46 -46.74 0.15
CA GLY A 136 3.74 -46.50 -0.52
C GLY A 136 4.71 -45.64 0.27
N ILE A 137 5.71 -45.13 -0.45
CA ILE A 137 6.76 -44.25 0.07
C ILE A 137 6.38 -42.79 -0.16
N LYS A 138 6.00 -42.44 -1.39
CA LYS A 138 5.65 -41.07 -1.76
C LYS A 138 4.53 -41.04 -2.81
N LEU A 139 3.54 -40.19 -2.62
CA LEU A 139 2.59 -39.76 -3.66
C LEU A 139 2.71 -38.25 -3.75
N SER A 140 2.98 -37.72 -4.94
CA SER A 140 3.20 -36.29 -5.12
C SER A 140 2.43 -35.75 -6.31
N GLY A 141 1.80 -34.59 -6.15
CA GLY A 141 1.18 -33.85 -7.24
C GLY A 141 -0.30 -34.13 -7.48
N GLY A 142 -0.91 -33.28 -8.31
CA GLY A 142 -2.20 -33.49 -8.96
C GLY A 142 -3.40 -33.49 -8.01
N THR A 143 -4.53 -33.94 -8.54
CA THR A 143 -5.81 -33.90 -7.83
C THR A 143 -6.13 -35.23 -7.17
N LEU A 144 -6.54 -35.19 -5.91
CA LEU A 144 -7.10 -36.32 -5.19
C LEU A 144 -8.60 -36.12 -4.98
N ALA A 145 -9.38 -37.18 -5.23
CA ALA A 145 -10.85 -37.15 -5.14
C ALA A 145 -11.42 -38.34 -4.35
N GLY A 146 -12.59 -38.14 -3.74
CA GLY A 146 -13.31 -39.22 -3.05
C GLY A 146 -12.62 -39.65 -1.74
N THR A 147 -12.49 -40.96 -1.50
CA THR A 147 -11.93 -41.49 -0.26
C THR A 147 -10.45 -41.86 -0.42
N ILE A 148 -9.56 -41.10 0.22
CA ILE A 148 -8.13 -41.31 0.19
C ILE A 148 -7.67 -41.80 1.56
N THR A 149 -7.08 -42.99 1.63
CA THR A 149 -6.47 -43.49 2.87
C THR A 149 -4.97 -43.63 2.70
N ASN A 150 -4.18 -42.95 3.53
CA ASN A 150 -2.74 -43.21 3.64
C ASN A 150 -2.50 -44.18 4.81
N ASN A 151 -2.39 -45.47 4.50
CA ASN A 151 -2.18 -46.56 5.45
C ASN A 151 -0.71 -47.04 5.43
N SER A 152 0.22 -46.14 5.12
CA SER A 152 1.65 -46.46 5.02
C SER A 152 2.26 -46.64 6.43
N GLN A 153 2.86 -47.81 6.68
CA GLN A 153 3.31 -48.19 8.03
C GLN A 153 4.62 -47.52 8.46
N VAL A 154 5.42 -46.96 7.53
CA VAL A 154 6.64 -46.20 7.82
C VAL A 154 6.86 -45.12 6.75
N GLY A 155 6.77 -43.84 7.14
CA GLY A 155 7.28 -42.71 6.35
C GLY A 155 6.56 -42.37 5.04
N GLY A 156 5.50 -43.10 4.67
CA GLY A 156 4.75 -42.85 3.44
C GLY A 156 4.08 -41.47 3.44
N ILE A 157 4.50 -40.61 2.51
CA ILE A 157 4.09 -39.21 2.44
C ILE A 157 3.19 -38.94 1.23
N ILE A 158 2.15 -38.14 1.42
CA ILE A 158 1.37 -37.50 0.35
C ILE A 158 1.71 -36.01 0.37
N GLU A 159 2.13 -35.43 -0.75
CA GLU A 159 2.57 -34.03 -0.79
C GLU A 159 2.22 -33.30 -2.09
N ASN A 160 2.08 -31.98 -2.00
CA ASN A 160 1.81 -31.11 -3.16
C ASN A 160 0.55 -31.53 -3.92
N VAL A 161 -0.56 -31.73 -3.20
CA VAL A 161 -1.82 -32.24 -3.78
C VAL A 161 -2.95 -31.25 -3.60
N THR A 162 -3.90 -31.30 -4.53
CA THR A 162 -5.18 -30.60 -4.44
C THR A 162 -6.30 -31.59 -4.14
N LEU A 163 -7.10 -31.33 -3.11
CA LEU A 163 -8.26 -32.14 -2.76
C LEU A 163 -9.51 -31.57 -3.43
N ALA A 164 -10.07 -32.32 -4.38
CA ALA A 164 -11.33 -32.00 -5.06
C ALA A 164 -12.51 -31.94 -4.07
N PRO A 165 -13.65 -31.33 -4.42
CA PRO A 165 -14.82 -31.27 -3.52
C PRO A 165 -15.26 -32.62 -2.94
N ASN A 166 -15.70 -32.61 -1.69
CA ASN A 166 -16.15 -33.78 -0.92
C ASN A 166 -15.10 -34.90 -0.77
N THR A 167 -13.81 -34.56 -0.82
CA THR A 167 -12.74 -35.54 -0.63
C THR A 167 -12.46 -35.76 0.86
N THR A 168 -12.25 -37.01 1.27
CA THR A 168 -11.79 -37.34 2.61
C THR A 168 -10.40 -37.97 2.53
N LEU A 169 -9.40 -37.31 3.11
CA LEU A 169 -8.06 -37.85 3.28
C LEU A 169 -7.85 -38.27 4.73
N THR A 170 -7.57 -39.55 4.96
CA THR A 170 -7.36 -40.10 6.31
C THR A 170 -5.98 -40.73 6.46
N GLY A 171 -5.30 -40.40 7.56
CA GLY A 171 -4.11 -41.12 8.03
C GLY A 171 -2.80 -40.69 7.38
N GLY A 172 -1.70 -41.25 7.91
CA GLY A 172 -0.36 -41.15 7.34
C GLY A 172 0.30 -39.77 7.49
N LYS A 173 1.33 -39.53 6.68
CA LYS A 173 2.10 -38.28 6.68
C LYS A 173 1.73 -37.43 5.46
N LEU A 174 1.55 -36.13 5.68
CA LEU A 174 1.42 -35.11 4.64
C LEU A 174 2.67 -34.23 4.59
N GLY A 175 2.98 -33.69 3.42
CA GLY A 175 4.10 -32.76 3.21
C GLY A 175 3.82 -31.73 2.13
N GLY A 176 4.69 -30.74 2.01
CA GLY A 176 4.54 -29.68 1.01
C GLY A 176 3.23 -28.92 1.14
N THR A 177 2.63 -28.54 0.02
CA THR A 177 1.37 -27.78 0.02
C THR A 177 0.17 -28.69 -0.19
N ILE A 178 -0.87 -28.53 0.63
CA ILE A 178 -2.14 -29.25 0.50
C ILE A 178 -3.26 -28.23 0.32
N HIS A 179 -3.72 -28.06 -0.92
CA HIS A 179 -4.88 -27.23 -1.22
C HIS A 179 -6.14 -28.07 -1.07
N SER A 180 -7.07 -27.65 -0.22
CA SER A 180 -8.28 -28.40 0.08
C SER A 180 -9.52 -27.59 -0.24
N ASP A 181 -10.38 -28.13 -1.11
CA ASP A 181 -11.72 -27.58 -1.30
C ASP A 181 -12.45 -27.44 0.07
N PRO A 182 -13.24 -26.37 0.29
CA PRO A 182 -13.92 -26.15 1.58
C PRO A 182 -14.81 -27.31 2.07
N SER A 183 -15.31 -28.15 1.16
CA SER A 183 -16.12 -29.34 1.48
C SER A 183 -15.29 -30.60 1.78
N SER A 184 -13.97 -30.56 1.55
CA SER A 184 -13.06 -31.67 1.80
C SER A 184 -12.64 -31.75 3.26
N THR A 185 -12.25 -32.95 3.69
CA THR A 185 -11.85 -33.22 5.07
C THR A 185 -10.52 -33.96 5.13
N VAL A 186 -9.59 -33.48 5.96
CA VAL A 186 -8.33 -34.16 6.29
C VAL A 186 -8.39 -34.61 7.75
N THR A 187 -8.16 -35.91 7.98
CA THR A 187 -8.37 -36.55 9.29
C THR A 187 -7.18 -37.40 9.74
N ASP A 188 -6.80 -37.29 11.01
CA ASP A 188 -5.80 -38.15 11.68
C ASP A 188 -4.43 -38.20 10.98
N VAL A 189 -3.86 -37.04 10.67
CA VAL A 189 -2.61 -36.91 9.88
C VAL A 189 -1.42 -36.38 10.69
N GLN A 190 -0.23 -36.78 10.27
CA GLN A 190 1.05 -36.18 10.67
C GLN A 190 1.53 -35.23 9.58
N LEU A 191 2.01 -34.04 9.92
CA LEU A 191 2.49 -33.05 8.96
C LEU A 191 4.02 -33.00 9.01
N ALA A 192 4.65 -33.04 7.83
CA ALA A 192 6.09 -32.86 7.69
C ALA A 192 6.51 -31.41 8.05
N ALA A 193 7.81 -31.23 8.26
CA ALA A 193 8.40 -29.90 8.38
C ALA A 193 8.06 -29.06 7.14
N GLY A 194 7.60 -27.82 7.35
CA GLY A 194 7.27 -26.89 6.27
C GLY A 194 5.99 -27.21 5.51
N THR A 195 5.13 -28.11 6.02
CA THR A 195 3.83 -28.39 5.39
C THR A 195 2.92 -27.18 5.50
N ALA A 196 2.21 -26.86 4.42
CA ALA A 196 1.13 -25.87 4.39
C ALA A 196 -0.19 -26.55 4.02
N ILE A 197 -1.23 -26.34 4.82
CA ILE A 197 -2.60 -26.75 4.47
C ILE A 197 -3.43 -25.49 4.30
N ILE A 198 -4.05 -25.36 3.13
CA ILE A 198 -4.91 -24.22 2.77
C ILE A 198 -6.31 -24.76 2.48
N GLY A 199 -7.31 -24.34 3.24
CA GLY A 199 -8.70 -24.72 3.01
C GLY A 199 -9.15 -26.01 3.71
N GLY A 200 -10.36 -26.46 3.35
CA GLY A 200 -10.98 -27.71 3.83
C GLY A 200 -11.31 -27.74 5.33
N THR A 201 -11.70 -28.92 5.81
CA THR A 201 -11.98 -29.21 7.21
C THR A 201 -10.91 -30.12 7.80
N LEU A 202 -10.33 -29.76 8.94
CA LEU A 202 -9.42 -30.62 9.69
C LEU A 202 -10.14 -31.30 10.86
N ALA A 203 -9.96 -32.61 11.00
CA ALA A 203 -10.62 -33.40 12.04
C ALA A 203 -9.68 -34.43 12.70
N GLY A 204 -10.02 -34.85 13.92
CA GLY A 204 -9.29 -35.91 14.63
C GLY A 204 -7.98 -35.41 15.23
N GLU A 205 -6.88 -36.15 15.05
CA GLU A 205 -5.56 -35.76 15.54
C GLU A 205 -4.66 -35.22 14.42
N ILE A 206 -4.35 -33.92 14.46
CA ILE A 206 -3.45 -33.25 13.52
C ILE A 206 -2.15 -32.91 14.25
N ARG A 207 -1.04 -33.52 13.82
CA ARG A 207 0.25 -33.38 14.50
C ARG A 207 1.30 -32.88 13.53
N GLY A 208 1.77 -31.67 13.70
CA GLY A 208 2.86 -31.11 12.90
C GLY A 208 4.24 -31.52 13.40
N ASN A 209 5.24 -30.83 12.87
CA ASN A 209 6.63 -31.04 13.22
C ASN A 209 7.06 -29.99 14.26
N PRO A 210 7.65 -30.40 15.41
CA PRO A 210 8.00 -29.48 16.49
C PRO A 210 9.15 -28.51 16.13
N ASP A 211 10.01 -28.86 15.18
CA ASP A 211 11.14 -28.00 14.76
C ASP A 211 10.70 -26.98 13.70
N GLN A 212 9.68 -27.30 12.92
CA GLN A 212 9.10 -26.43 11.90
C GLN A 212 7.59 -26.65 11.82
N PRO A 213 6.81 -25.92 12.63
CA PRO A 213 5.36 -26.05 12.69
C PRO A 213 4.71 -25.92 11.31
N ALA A 214 3.72 -26.78 11.04
CA ALA A 214 2.99 -26.72 9.78
C ALA A 214 2.03 -25.52 9.76
N LYS A 215 1.95 -24.83 8.64
CA LYS A 215 1.07 -23.67 8.45
C LYS A 215 -0.33 -24.15 8.07
N ILE A 216 -1.35 -23.64 8.75
CA ILE A 216 -2.75 -23.97 8.47
C ILE A 216 -3.49 -22.65 8.27
N GLY A 217 -4.02 -22.45 7.07
CA GLY A 217 -4.81 -21.28 6.70
C GLY A 217 -6.08 -21.64 5.93
N ALA A 218 -7.04 -20.73 5.92
CA ALA A 218 -8.36 -20.85 5.30
C ALA A 218 -9.15 -22.12 5.68
N ALA A 219 -8.73 -22.82 6.74
CA ALA A 219 -9.26 -24.12 7.12
C ALA A 219 -10.29 -24.01 8.23
N LYS A 220 -11.27 -24.92 8.22
CA LYS A 220 -12.21 -25.11 9.32
C LYS A 220 -11.73 -26.22 10.23
N ILE A 221 -11.68 -25.97 11.54
CA ILE A 221 -11.35 -27.01 12.51
C ILE A 221 -12.64 -27.66 13.02
N ALA A 222 -12.72 -28.99 12.93
CA ALA A 222 -13.88 -29.72 13.42
C ALA A 222 -13.88 -29.79 14.96
N PRO A 223 -15.07 -29.79 15.61
CA PRO A 223 -15.19 -29.97 17.06
C PRO A 223 -14.45 -31.20 17.60
N GLY A 224 -13.75 -31.04 18.74
CA GLY A 224 -12.98 -32.11 19.38
C GLY A 224 -11.65 -32.48 18.70
N THR A 225 -11.25 -31.75 17.66
CA THR A 225 -9.94 -31.93 17.00
C THR A 225 -8.80 -31.58 17.96
N LYS A 226 -7.72 -32.36 17.89
CA LYS A 226 -6.48 -32.09 18.62
C LYS A 226 -5.42 -31.57 17.66
N LEU A 227 -4.90 -30.39 17.94
CA LEU A 227 -3.83 -29.75 17.17
C LEU A 227 -2.54 -29.75 17.99
N SER A 228 -1.40 -29.96 17.37
CA SER A 228 -0.08 -29.82 18.01
C SER A 228 0.97 -29.51 16.96
N ASP A 229 1.95 -28.68 17.29
CA ASP A 229 3.07 -28.30 16.43
C ASP A 229 2.62 -27.70 15.07
N VAL A 230 1.63 -26.81 15.13
CA VAL A 230 1.05 -26.12 13.96
C VAL A 230 0.96 -24.63 14.20
N CYS A 231 1.08 -23.84 13.14
CA CYS A 231 0.85 -22.40 13.16
C CYS A 231 -0.46 -22.10 12.44
N LEU A 232 -1.42 -21.52 13.15
CA LEU A 232 -2.74 -21.18 12.62
C LEU A 232 -2.76 -19.73 12.19
N THR A 233 -3.26 -19.46 10.99
CA THR A 233 -3.42 -18.09 10.50
C THR A 233 -4.77 -17.49 10.94
N PRO A 234 -4.98 -16.16 10.79
CA PRO A 234 -6.23 -15.49 11.18
C PRO A 234 -7.49 -16.01 10.46
N THR A 235 -7.34 -16.64 9.30
CA THR A 235 -8.45 -17.14 8.48
C THR A 235 -8.98 -18.51 8.96
N VAL A 236 -8.30 -19.15 9.92
CA VAL A 236 -8.71 -20.45 10.45
C VAL A 236 -9.97 -20.31 11.32
N GLN A 237 -11.00 -21.10 11.00
CA GLN A 237 -12.24 -21.14 11.78
C GLN A 237 -12.12 -22.13 12.94
N LEU A 238 -11.91 -21.61 14.15
CA LEU A 238 -11.74 -22.39 15.38
C LEU A 238 -13.04 -22.48 16.20
N PRO A 239 -13.53 -23.68 16.55
CA PRO A 239 -14.64 -23.85 17.48
C PRO A 239 -14.17 -23.80 18.95
N ASP A 240 -15.09 -23.55 19.88
CA ASP A 240 -14.80 -23.42 21.32
C ASP A 240 -14.21 -24.69 21.97
N ASP A 241 -14.43 -25.88 21.37
CA ASP A 241 -14.08 -27.19 21.95
C ASP A 241 -12.85 -27.85 21.30
N VAL A 242 -12.05 -27.08 20.56
CA VAL A 242 -10.77 -27.53 20.02
C VAL A 242 -9.74 -27.77 21.13
N VAL A 243 -8.95 -28.83 21.00
CA VAL A 243 -7.86 -29.13 21.94
C VAL A 243 -6.54 -28.66 21.36
N LEU A 244 -6.05 -27.52 21.85
CA LEU A 244 -4.74 -26.98 21.48
C LEU A 244 -3.65 -27.65 22.33
N GLY A 245 -2.80 -28.43 21.68
CA GLY A 245 -1.65 -29.12 22.27
C GLY A 245 -0.39 -28.26 22.29
N ALA A 246 0.75 -28.88 22.59
CA ALA A 246 2.05 -28.21 22.56
C ALA A 246 2.41 -27.77 21.13
N GLY A 247 3.16 -26.67 21.02
CA GLY A 247 3.66 -26.17 19.73
C GLY A 247 2.60 -25.53 18.82
N VAL A 248 1.36 -25.36 19.30
CA VAL A 248 0.35 -24.58 18.56
C VAL A 248 0.67 -23.09 18.69
N ILE A 249 0.82 -22.41 17.55
CA ILE A 249 0.99 -20.97 17.42
C ILE A 249 -0.35 -20.41 16.92
N LEU A 250 -0.86 -19.39 17.60
CA LEU A 250 -2.08 -18.67 17.27
C LEU A 250 -1.72 -17.27 16.75
N PRO A 251 -2.58 -16.65 15.93
CA PRO A 251 -2.39 -15.26 15.57
C PRO A 251 -2.52 -14.38 16.83
N GLU A 252 -1.74 -13.32 16.90
CA GLU A 252 -1.78 -12.32 17.97
C GLU A 252 -3.06 -11.48 17.90
N THR A 253 -3.54 -11.19 16.69
CA THR A 253 -4.76 -10.39 16.45
C THR A 253 -5.55 -10.88 15.23
N LEU A 254 -6.86 -10.61 15.24
CA LEU A 254 -7.77 -10.92 14.12
C LEU A 254 -8.30 -9.66 13.40
N ASP A 255 -8.32 -8.51 14.07
CA ASP A 255 -8.94 -7.28 13.52
C ASP A 255 -7.99 -6.50 12.60
N ASN A 256 -6.67 -6.67 12.77
CA ASN A 256 -5.64 -6.07 11.93
C ASN A 256 -4.38 -6.95 11.92
N PRO A 257 -4.45 -8.11 11.24
CA PRO A 257 -3.35 -9.06 11.25
C PRO A 257 -2.11 -8.51 10.53
N THR A 258 -0.98 -9.07 10.87
CA THR A 258 0.35 -8.81 10.31
C THR A 258 0.86 -10.07 9.60
N LEU A 259 1.92 -9.96 8.81
CA LEU A 259 2.56 -11.14 8.19
C LEU A 259 2.94 -12.22 9.22
N THR A 260 3.36 -11.82 10.42
CA THR A 260 3.69 -12.77 11.50
C THR A 260 2.47 -13.55 11.98
N ASP A 261 1.27 -12.96 11.96
CA ASP A 261 0.03 -13.68 12.27
C ASP A 261 -0.28 -14.76 11.22
N PHE A 262 0.16 -14.54 9.98
CA PHE A 262 0.10 -15.53 8.90
C PHE A 262 1.27 -16.53 8.92
N CYS A 263 2.07 -16.55 9.98
CA CYS A 263 3.24 -17.42 10.10
C CYS A 263 4.27 -17.15 8.99
N VAL A 264 4.38 -15.89 8.56
CA VAL A 264 5.33 -15.41 7.55
C VAL A 264 6.31 -14.46 8.22
N ASP A 265 7.59 -14.71 8.02
CA ASP A 265 8.64 -13.78 8.46
C ASP A 265 8.78 -12.67 7.41
N PRO A 266 8.59 -11.38 7.79
CA PRO A 266 8.76 -10.26 6.85
C PRO A 266 10.15 -10.21 6.21
N ASP A 267 11.20 -10.66 6.90
CA ASP A 267 12.56 -10.67 6.36
C ASP A 267 12.74 -11.71 5.22
N GLU A 268 11.79 -12.64 5.06
CA GLU A 268 11.82 -13.65 4.01
C GLU A 268 11.26 -13.17 2.67
N ILE A 269 10.57 -12.03 2.61
CA ILE A 269 9.88 -11.52 1.40
C ILE A 269 10.83 -11.42 0.20
N VAL A 270 12.04 -10.93 0.43
CA VAL A 270 13.09 -10.78 -0.59
C VAL A 270 13.60 -12.12 -1.17
N PHE A 271 13.21 -13.24 -0.56
CA PHE A 271 13.56 -14.60 -0.97
C PHE A 271 12.36 -15.40 -1.47
N TRP A 272 11.19 -14.78 -1.64
CA TRP A 272 10.03 -15.46 -2.20
C TRP A 272 10.29 -15.89 -3.65
N ASP A 273 9.88 -17.11 -3.95
CA ASP A 273 9.82 -17.68 -5.29
C ASP A 273 8.38 -18.11 -5.61
N ASP A 274 8.17 -18.67 -6.79
CA ASP A 274 6.88 -19.19 -7.26
C ASP A 274 6.28 -20.21 -6.28
N LEU A 275 7.08 -21.18 -5.83
CA LEU A 275 6.67 -22.21 -4.88
C LEU A 275 6.25 -21.64 -3.53
N ARG A 276 6.92 -20.57 -3.08
CA ARG A 276 6.56 -19.91 -1.82
C ARG A 276 5.21 -19.22 -1.95
N ILE A 277 4.93 -18.55 -3.05
CA ILE A 277 3.64 -17.88 -3.30
C ILE A 277 2.50 -18.90 -3.31
N GLU A 278 2.70 -20.08 -3.92
CA GLU A 278 1.72 -21.18 -3.91
C GLU A 278 1.44 -21.74 -2.49
N GLN A 279 2.34 -21.52 -1.53
CA GLN A 279 2.16 -21.91 -0.13
C GLN A 279 1.46 -20.85 0.72
N LEU A 280 1.21 -19.66 0.18
CA LEU A 280 0.55 -18.58 0.87
C LEU A 280 -0.94 -18.59 0.52
N GLU A 281 -1.78 -18.48 1.54
CA GLU A 281 -3.19 -18.21 1.28
C GLU A 281 -3.36 -16.78 0.74
N PRO A 282 -4.39 -16.53 -0.09
CA PRO A 282 -4.63 -15.20 -0.66
C PRO A 282 -4.68 -14.07 0.37
N ALA A 283 -5.24 -14.33 1.55
CA ALA A 283 -5.36 -13.34 2.63
C ALA A 283 -4.01 -12.81 3.15
N VAL A 284 -2.88 -13.48 2.88
CA VAL A 284 -1.56 -12.93 3.20
C VAL A 284 -1.32 -11.61 2.47
N PHE A 285 -1.81 -11.49 1.23
CA PHE A 285 -1.59 -10.32 0.39
C PHE A 285 -2.39 -9.09 0.84
N SER A 286 -3.39 -9.25 1.73
CA SER A 286 -4.07 -8.09 2.32
C SER A 286 -3.26 -7.40 3.41
N VAL A 287 -2.15 -8.01 3.87
CA VAL A 287 -1.29 -7.47 4.93
C VAL A 287 0.14 -7.21 4.46
N VAL A 288 0.43 -7.43 3.17
CA VAL A 288 1.70 -7.01 2.55
C VAL A 288 1.58 -5.51 2.25
N ASP A 289 2.44 -4.71 2.86
CA ASP A 289 2.44 -3.27 2.61
C ASP A 289 3.15 -2.89 1.29
N ALA A 290 3.08 -1.60 0.95
CA ALA A 290 3.63 -1.09 -0.30
C ALA A 290 5.15 -1.23 -0.43
N GLU A 291 5.90 -1.07 0.67
CA GLU A 291 7.35 -1.27 0.66
C GLU A 291 7.67 -2.75 0.42
N GLN A 292 6.95 -3.64 1.10
CA GLN A 292 7.10 -5.08 0.97
C GLN A 292 6.75 -5.58 -0.43
N VAL A 293 5.70 -5.06 -1.07
CA VAL A 293 5.39 -5.41 -2.48
C VAL A 293 6.56 -5.07 -3.38
N SER A 294 7.22 -3.92 -3.20
CA SER A 294 8.39 -3.54 -4.01
C SER A 294 9.60 -4.46 -3.78
N GLN A 295 9.65 -5.14 -2.63
CA GLN A 295 10.71 -6.08 -2.26
C GLN A 295 10.49 -7.52 -2.76
N ILE A 296 9.25 -7.89 -3.11
CA ILE A 296 8.95 -9.21 -3.68
C ILE A 296 9.70 -9.36 -5.01
N PRO A 297 10.54 -10.41 -5.19
CA PRO A 297 11.25 -10.63 -6.44
C PRO A 297 10.30 -10.72 -7.65
N PRO A 298 10.63 -10.12 -8.81
CA PRO A 298 9.78 -10.18 -10.01
C PRO A 298 9.39 -11.61 -10.40
N GLU A 299 10.30 -12.57 -10.26
CA GLU A 299 10.05 -13.97 -10.61
C GLU A 299 8.92 -14.61 -9.79
N ALA A 300 8.71 -14.17 -8.54
CA ALA A 300 7.62 -14.67 -7.69
C ALA A 300 6.23 -14.25 -8.20
N PHE A 301 6.14 -13.13 -8.95
CA PHE A 301 4.87 -12.70 -9.55
C PHE A 301 4.32 -13.70 -10.56
N ALA A 302 5.14 -14.60 -11.10
CA ALA A 302 4.71 -15.68 -11.99
C ALA A 302 3.70 -16.65 -11.35
N ALA A 303 3.65 -16.70 -10.00
CA ALA A 303 2.72 -17.55 -9.25
C ALA A 303 1.59 -16.75 -8.55
N ILE A 304 1.58 -15.43 -8.66
CA ILE A 304 0.49 -14.61 -8.10
C ILE A 304 -0.74 -14.80 -9.00
N GLY A 305 -1.81 -15.38 -8.45
CA GLY A 305 -3.09 -15.58 -9.12
C GLY A 305 -4.09 -14.45 -8.89
N PRO A 306 -5.30 -14.55 -9.49
CA PRO A 306 -6.37 -13.56 -9.32
C PRO A 306 -6.77 -13.36 -7.85
N GLU A 307 -6.83 -14.44 -7.07
CA GLU A 307 -7.26 -14.37 -5.67
C GLU A 307 -6.26 -13.56 -4.82
N GLN A 308 -4.95 -13.77 -5.01
CA GLN A 308 -3.91 -12.99 -4.33
C GLN A 308 -3.94 -11.52 -4.77
N LEU A 309 -4.07 -11.27 -6.07
CA LEU A 309 -4.09 -9.90 -6.61
C LEU A 309 -5.31 -9.10 -6.11
N ALA A 310 -6.46 -9.77 -5.95
CA ALA A 310 -7.68 -9.17 -5.39
C ALA A 310 -7.53 -8.75 -3.92
N GLN A 311 -6.59 -9.32 -3.18
CA GLN A 311 -6.36 -9.00 -1.77
C GLN A 311 -5.39 -7.83 -1.58
N LEU A 312 -4.59 -7.46 -2.59
CA LEU A 312 -3.67 -6.33 -2.48
C LEU A 312 -4.43 -5.01 -2.34
N THR A 313 -3.94 -4.14 -1.46
CA THR A 313 -4.48 -2.80 -1.28
C THR A 313 -4.11 -1.88 -2.45
N LYS A 314 -4.80 -0.74 -2.55
CA LYS A 314 -4.52 0.30 -3.54
C LYS A 314 -3.07 0.79 -3.44
N GLU A 315 -2.58 0.99 -2.22
CA GLU A 315 -1.23 1.47 -1.93
C GLU A 315 -0.18 0.41 -2.31
N ALA A 316 -0.46 -0.85 -1.99
CA ALA A 316 0.42 -1.97 -2.30
C ALA A 316 0.60 -2.14 -3.81
N LEU A 317 -0.48 -2.08 -4.59
CA LEU A 317 -0.43 -2.09 -6.06
C LEU A 317 0.31 -0.88 -6.63
N GLY A 318 0.23 0.28 -5.98
CA GLY A 318 0.93 1.49 -6.42
C GLY A 318 2.45 1.39 -6.37
N CYS A 319 3.00 0.51 -5.52
CA CYS A 319 4.43 0.25 -5.45
C CYS A 319 4.88 -0.94 -6.32
N MET A 320 3.97 -1.56 -7.08
CA MET A 320 4.35 -2.58 -8.06
C MET A 320 5.20 -1.97 -9.18
N THR A 321 6.28 -2.66 -9.53
CA THR A 321 7.20 -2.24 -10.58
C THR A 321 6.80 -2.79 -11.95
N THR A 322 7.25 -2.14 -13.02
CA THR A 322 7.05 -2.65 -14.40
C THR A 322 7.72 -4.01 -14.63
N LYS A 323 8.78 -4.33 -13.88
CA LYS A 323 9.41 -5.66 -13.92
C LYS A 323 8.52 -6.73 -13.31
N GLN A 324 7.85 -6.44 -12.19
CA GLN A 324 6.90 -7.37 -11.59
C GLN A 324 5.68 -7.58 -12.49
N LEU A 325 5.15 -6.52 -13.11
CA LEU A 325 4.11 -6.63 -14.14
C LEU A 325 4.52 -7.58 -15.27
N ALA A 326 5.76 -7.51 -15.75
CA ALA A 326 6.24 -8.34 -16.85
C ALA A 326 6.28 -9.85 -16.54
N TYR A 327 6.33 -10.22 -15.25
CA TYR A 327 6.27 -11.62 -14.80
C TYR A 327 4.87 -12.05 -14.36
N LEU A 328 3.97 -11.11 -14.10
CA LEU A 328 2.61 -11.40 -13.66
C LEU A 328 1.83 -12.12 -14.79
N PRO A 329 1.22 -13.29 -14.51
CA PRO A 329 0.37 -13.95 -15.49
C PRO A 329 -0.81 -13.05 -15.87
N ILE A 330 -1.10 -12.96 -17.16
CA ILE A 330 -2.17 -12.08 -17.66
C ILE A 330 -3.54 -12.40 -17.05
N GLU A 331 -3.83 -13.70 -16.82
CA GLU A 331 -5.08 -14.13 -16.19
C GLU A 331 -5.24 -13.62 -14.75
N SER A 332 -4.14 -13.32 -14.06
CA SER A 332 -4.16 -12.76 -12.69
C SER A 332 -4.80 -11.38 -12.64
N LEU A 333 -4.77 -10.62 -13.74
CA LEU A 333 -5.41 -9.31 -13.83
C LEU A 333 -6.94 -9.36 -13.66
N ARG A 334 -7.57 -10.53 -13.86
CA ARG A 334 -8.98 -10.75 -13.49
C ARG A 334 -9.26 -10.55 -12.00
N GLY A 335 -8.21 -10.60 -11.18
CA GLY A 335 -8.28 -10.34 -9.74
C GLY A 335 -8.32 -8.86 -9.37
N LEU A 336 -8.02 -7.94 -10.29
CA LEU A 336 -8.10 -6.51 -9.99
C LEU A 336 -9.56 -6.11 -9.72
N THR A 337 -9.76 -5.33 -8.66
CA THR A 337 -11.07 -4.89 -8.19
C THR A 337 -11.25 -3.40 -8.43
N ALA A 338 -12.50 -2.93 -8.39
CA ALA A 338 -12.80 -1.50 -8.46
C ALA A 338 -12.09 -0.68 -7.36
N GLU A 339 -11.79 -1.32 -6.21
CA GLU A 339 -11.17 -0.68 -5.04
C GLU A 339 -9.65 -0.54 -5.18
N ASN A 340 -8.97 -1.51 -5.78
CA ASN A 340 -7.50 -1.54 -5.82
C ASN A 340 -6.90 -1.08 -7.15
N MET A 341 -7.64 -1.19 -8.27
CA MET A 341 -7.11 -0.92 -9.62
C MET A 341 -6.66 0.54 -9.81
N GLY A 342 -7.31 1.49 -9.15
CA GLY A 342 -6.86 2.90 -9.14
C GLY A 342 -5.47 3.11 -8.55
N GLY A 343 -4.96 2.11 -7.82
CA GLY A 343 -3.64 2.09 -7.21
C GLY A 343 -2.51 1.96 -8.21
N LEU A 344 -2.74 1.37 -9.38
CA LEU A 344 -1.71 1.16 -10.40
C LEU A 344 -0.92 2.45 -10.67
N SER A 345 0.40 2.34 -10.67
CA SER A 345 1.29 3.47 -10.94
C SER A 345 1.21 3.87 -12.41
N ILE A 346 1.46 5.15 -12.72
CA ILE A 346 1.49 5.65 -14.10
C ILE A 346 2.48 4.85 -14.96
N ALA A 347 3.63 4.48 -14.39
CA ALA A 347 4.61 3.64 -15.07
C ALA A 347 4.06 2.25 -15.44
N VAL A 348 3.27 1.62 -14.56
CA VAL A 348 2.62 0.33 -14.83
C VAL A 348 1.49 0.50 -15.86
N ILE A 349 0.68 1.55 -15.76
CA ILE A 349 -0.39 1.87 -16.71
C ILE A 349 0.18 2.04 -18.12
N GLY A 350 1.31 2.74 -18.25
CA GLY A 350 2.00 2.93 -19.52
C GLY A 350 2.57 1.65 -20.14
N GLU A 351 2.67 0.54 -19.39
CA GLU A 351 3.07 -0.78 -19.89
C GLU A 351 1.89 -1.70 -20.24
N LEU A 352 0.65 -1.27 -20.01
CA LEU A 352 -0.52 -2.03 -20.41
C LEU A 352 -0.62 -2.12 -21.94
N THR A 353 -1.13 -3.25 -22.40
CA THR A 353 -1.31 -3.58 -23.83
C THR A 353 -2.76 -4.01 -24.04
N PRO A 354 -3.23 -4.11 -25.30
CA PRO A 354 -4.59 -4.56 -25.57
C PRO A 354 -4.91 -5.93 -24.93
N THR A 355 -3.93 -6.84 -24.90
CA THR A 355 -4.11 -8.15 -24.25
C THR A 355 -4.29 -8.05 -22.74
N HIS A 356 -3.60 -7.11 -22.07
CA HIS A 356 -3.79 -6.88 -20.63
C HIS A 356 -5.17 -6.30 -20.33
N LEU A 357 -5.68 -5.44 -21.23
CA LEU A 357 -6.97 -4.78 -21.07
C LEU A 357 -8.14 -5.73 -21.35
N GLU A 358 -7.98 -6.65 -22.31
CA GLU A 358 -9.00 -7.64 -22.68
C GLU A 358 -9.36 -8.61 -21.53
N VAL A 359 -8.41 -8.91 -20.65
CA VAL A 359 -8.63 -9.84 -19.52
C VAL A 359 -9.22 -9.17 -18.28
N LEU A 360 -9.25 -7.83 -18.23
CA LEU A 360 -9.83 -7.12 -17.09
C LEU A 360 -11.32 -7.40 -16.96
N ASP A 361 -11.80 -7.48 -15.72
CA ASP A 361 -13.23 -7.53 -15.47
C ASP A 361 -13.83 -6.14 -15.74
N ALA A 362 -14.55 -6.02 -16.85
CA ALA A 362 -15.20 -4.78 -17.26
C ALA A 362 -16.21 -4.28 -16.22
N GLU A 363 -16.87 -5.17 -15.46
CA GLU A 363 -17.81 -4.76 -14.42
C GLU A 363 -17.06 -4.08 -13.25
N GLN A 364 -15.93 -4.65 -12.83
CA GLN A 364 -15.07 -4.04 -11.81
C GLN A 364 -14.50 -2.70 -12.29
N PHE A 365 -14.02 -2.64 -13.54
CA PHE A 365 -13.46 -1.43 -14.13
C PHE A 365 -14.50 -0.30 -14.15
N GLN A 366 -15.73 -0.59 -14.61
CA GLN A 366 -16.79 0.40 -14.73
C GLN A 366 -17.32 0.89 -13.37
N GLN A 367 -17.06 0.17 -12.28
CA GLN A 367 -17.42 0.55 -10.91
C GLN A 367 -16.37 1.42 -10.21
N MET A 368 -15.24 1.70 -10.86
CA MET A 368 -14.18 2.52 -10.29
C MET A 368 -14.62 3.98 -10.06
N PRO A 369 -14.02 4.69 -9.08
CA PRO A 369 -14.15 6.13 -8.94
C PRO A 369 -13.74 6.86 -10.24
N SER A 370 -14.44 7.95 -10.59
CA SER A 370 -14.19 8.68 -11.84
C SER A 370 -12.75 9.17 -12.00
N GLU A 371 -12.11 9.52 -10.89
CA GLU A 371 -10.71 9.95 -10.85
C GLU A 371 -9.77 8.82 -11.27
N ASP A 372 -9.99 7.60 -10.78
CA ASP A 372 -9.18 6.45 -11.13
C ASP A 372 -9.40 6.00 -12.58
N VAL A 373 -10.65 6.08 -13.07
CA VAL A 373 -10.96 5.90 -14.50
C VAL A 373 -10.20 6.91 -15.35
N SER A 374 -10.31 8.20 -15.01
CA SER A 374 -9.63 9.27 -15.75
C SER A 374 -8.12 9.06 -15.73
N LYS A 375 -7.52 8.74 -14.57
CA LYS A 375 -6.10 8.46 -14.42
C LYS A 375 -5.65 7.33 -15.35
N LEU A 376 -6.41 6.24 -15.40
CA LEU A 376 -6.09 5.10 -16.27
C LEU A 376 -6.11 5.50 -17.74
N PHE A 377 -7.24 6.00 -18.25
CA PHE A 377 -7.38 6.37 -19.66
C PHE A 377 -6.33 7.40 -20.08
N THR A 378 -6.19 8.49 -19.32
CA THR A 378 -5.27 9.59 -19.64
C THR A 378 -3.81 9.13 -19.73
N ASN A 379 -3.41 8.09 -18.99
CA ASN A 379 -2.03 7.60 -18.93
C ASN A 379 -1.78 6.31 -19.74
N LEU A 380 -2.76 5.79 -20.48
CA LEU A 380 -2.52 4.74 -21.46
C LEU A 380 -1.67 5.27 -22.62
N GLU A 381 -0.74 4.48 -23.15
CA GLU A 381 0.08 4.90 -24.27
C GLU A 381 -0.62 4.62 -25.61
N LEU A 382 -0.89 5.68 -26.38
CA LEU A 382 -1.60 5.60 -27.67
C LEU A 382 -0.84 4.83 -28.75
N ASP A 383 0.47 4.69 -28.64
CA ASP A 383 1.26 3.86 -29.55
C ASP A 383 1.14 2.36 -29.25
N LYS A 384 0.64 2.01 -28.05
CA LYS A 384 0.38 0.63 -27.60
C LYS A 384 -1.10 0.25 -27.65
N VAL A 385 -2.01 1.19 -27.32
CA VAL A 385 -3.44 0.95 -27.11
C VAL A 385 -4.27 1.90 -27.98
N ASN A 386 -5.15 1.34 -28.80
CA ASN A 386 -6.09 2.12 -29.62
C ASN A 386 -7.43 2.31 -28.88
N PRO A 387 -8.24 3.32 -29.26
CA PRO A 387 -9.55 3.53 -28.65
C PRO A 387 -10.51 2.33 -28.73
N GLU A 388 -10.43 1.53 -29.79
CA GLU A 388 -11.24 0.31 -29.95
C GLU A 388 -10.90 -0.76 -28.89
N ASP A 389 -9.66 -0.81 -28.39
CA ASP A 389 -9.19 -1.83 -27.44
C ASP A 389 -9.81 -1.66 -26.03
N VAL A 390 -10.38 -0.49 -25.75
CA VAL A 390 -10.93 -0.11 -24.43
C VAL A 390 -12.41 0.24 -24.46
N GLU A 391 -13.09 0.07 -25.60
CA GLU A 391 -14.51 0.42 -25.75
C GLU A 391 -15.39 -0.31 -24.71
N ASN A 392 -15.06 -1.56 -24.39
CA ASN A 392 -15.75 -2.36 -23.38
C ASN A 392 -15.49 -1.91 -21.93
N LEU A 393 -14.42 -1.13 -21.68
CA LEU A 393 -14.05 -0.63 -20.36
C LEU A 393 -14.65 0.75 -20.04
N VAL A 394 -15.21 1.45 -21.05
CA VAL A 394 -15.80 2.78 -20.86
C VAL A 394 -17.01 2.70 -19.90
N PRO A 395 -17.00 3.40 -18.75
CA PRO A 395 -18.11 3.35 -17.80
C PRO A 395 -19.38 4.05 -18.29
N ASP A 396 -20.50 3.71 -17.66
CA ASP A 396 -21.79 4.37 -17.93
C ASP A 396 -21.70 5.89 -17.76
N GLY A 397 -22.22 6.61 -18.75
CA GLY A 397 -22.24 8.08 -18.77
C GLY A 397 -20.97 8.74 -19.32
N TRP A 398 -19.89 7.97 -19.52
CA TRP A 398 -18.72 8.42 -20.26
C TRP A 398 -18.94 8.21 -21.77
N THR A 399 -18.27 9.01 -22.58
CA THR A 399 -18.27 8.83 -24.04
C THR A 399 -16.86 8.86 -24.58
N LEU A 400 -16.49 7.83 -25.34
CA LEU A 400 -15.22 7.72 -26.05
C LEU A 400 -15.43 7.99 -27.53
N ASP A 401 -14.67 8.93 -28.09
CA ASP A 401 -14.57 9.12 -29.53
C ASP A 401 -13.50 8.16 -30.08
N ILE A 402 -13.94 7.16 -30.84
CA ILE A 402 -13.08 6.07 -31.33
C ILE A 402 -12.05 6.56 -32.36
N ASP A 403 -12.36 7.63 -33.10
CA ASP A 403 -11.46 8.15 -34.14
C ASP A 403 -10.31 8.96 -33.52
N THR A 404 -10.57 9.64 -32.41
CA THR A 404 -9.63 10.60 -31.80
C THR A 404 -9.08 10.15 -30.45
N GLY A 405 -9.67 9.15 -29.82
CA GLY A 405 -9.37 8.76 -28.44
C GLY A 405 -9.84 9.77 -27.39
N ALA A 406 -10.58 10.81 -27.79
CA ALA A 406 -11.09 11.81 -26.87
C ALA A 406 -12.14 11.20 -25.93
N LEU A 407 -11.94 11.39 -24.63
CA LEU A 407 -12.84 10.89 -23.60
C LEU A 407 -13.60 12.08 -23.00
N THR A 408 -14.91 11.95 -22.87
CA THR A 408 -15.74 12.92 -22.15
C THR A 408 -16.44 12.25 -20.99
N ALA A 409 -16.22 12.80 -19.80
CA ALA A 409 -16.82 12.31 -18.57
C ALA A 409 -18.24 12.86 -18.36
N PRO A 410 -19.05 12.24 -17.47
CA PRO A 410 -20.32 12.80 -17.02
C PRO A 410 -20.11 13.99 -16.07
N THR A 411 -21.11 14.87 -15.94
CA THR A 411 -21.07 15.97 -14.97
C THR A 411 -20.80 15.45 -13.55
N GLY A 412 -19.91 16.13 -12.83
CA GLY A 412 -19.51 15.84 -11.46
C GLY A 412 -18.34 14.86 -11.36
N ALA A 413 -17.91 14.25 -12.48
CA ALA A 413 -16.75 13.38 -12.50
C ALA A 413 -15.47 14.17 -12.19
N LYS A 414 -14.68 13.69 -11.25
CA LYS A 414 -13.28 14.09 -11.08
C LYS A 414 -12.43 13.59 -12.24
N LEU A 415 -11.48 14.40 -12.67
CA LEU A 415 -10.60 14.12 -13.80
C LEU A 415 -9.13 14.21 -13.39
N THR A 416 -8.28 13.44 -14.06
CA THR A 416 -6.84 13.39 -13.83
C THR A 416 -6.11 13.65 -15.15
N LEU A 417 -5.12 14.54 -15.09
CA LEU A 417 -4.23 14.86 -16.22
C LEU A 417 -2.98 13.98 -16.21
N ARG A 418 -2.29 13.95 -17.34
CA ARG A 418 -0.93 13.44 -17.39
C ARG A 418 -0.02 14.35 -16.59
N THR A 419 1.09 13.80 -16.15
CA THR A 419 2.09 14.55 -15.41
C THR A 419 3.36 14.70 -16.22
N LEU A 420 4.01 15.84 -16.07
CA LEU A 420 5.30 16.14 -16.66
C LEU A 420 6.37 15.39 -15.85
N SER A 421 7.44 14.99 -16.54
CA SER A 421 8.62 14.48 -15.85
C SER A 421 9.28 15.62 -15.08
N THR A 422 9.00 15.75 -13.79
CA THR A 422 9.61 16.77 -12.95
C THR A 422 11.05 16.38 -12.60
N PRO A 423 12.03 17.30 -12.71
CA PRO A 423 13.38 17.02 -12.25
C PRO A 423 13.40 16.94 -10.71
N GLU A 424 14.01 15.89 -10.17
CA GLU A 424 14.26 15.81 -8.73
C GLU A 424 15.27 16.89 -8.31
N SER A 425 14.84 17.85 -7.48
CA SER A 425 15.70 18.85 -6.87
C SER A 425 15.62 18.76 -5.34
N SER A 426 16.77 18.69 -4.67
CA SER A 426 16.82 18.68 -3.20
C SER A 426 16.50 20.03 -2.56
N GLN A 427 16.47 21.12 -3.34
CA GLN A 427 16.26 22.48 -2.83
C GLN A 427 14.85 23.01 -3.11
N ILE A 428 14.19 22.52 -4.17
CA ILE A 428 12.84 22.93 -4.58
C ILE A 428 11.96 21.68 -4.61
N ILE A 429 11.00 21.64 -3.69
CA ILE A 429 9.99 20.58 -3.62
C ILE A 429 8.71 21.16 -4.24
N LEU A 430 8.38 20.71 -5.46
CA LEU A 430 7.16 21.10 -6.17
C LEU A 430 6.11 19.99 -6.06
N PRO A 431 4.81 20.33 -6.15
CA PRO A 431 3.79 19.31 -6.40
C PRO A 431 4.01 18.68 -7.78
N GLU A 432 3.34 17.55 -8.02
CA GLU A 432 3.40 16.89 -9.32
C GLU A 432 2.93 17.85 -10.43
N ALA A 433 3.79 18.11 -11.42
CA ALA A 433 3.50 19.05 -12.48
C ALA A 433 2.53 18.39 -13.49
N LEU A 434 1.40 19.03 -13.76
CA LEU A 434 0.41 18.52 -14.71
C LEU A 434 0.76 18.96 -16.13
N ASP A 435 0.59 18.09 -17.12
CA ASP A 435 0.78 18.42 -18.53
C ASP A 435 -0.51 19.04 -19.11
N MET A 436 -0.55 20.36 -19.21
CA MET A 436 -1.72 21.08 -19.71
C MET A 436 -1.77 21.14 -21.25
N ASP A 437 -0.73 20.68 -21.94
CA ASP A 437 -0.72 20.55 -23.40
C ASP A 437 -1.42 19.25 -23.87
N THR A 438 -1.91 18.46 -22.93
CA THR A 438 -2.71 17.24 -23.18
C THR A 438 -4.17 17.41 -22.79
N GLY A 439 -5.02 16.56 -23.34
CA GLY A 439 -6.42 16.40 -22.95
C GLY A 439 -6.63 15.25 -21.95
N PHE A 440 -7.89 14.91 -21.72
CA PHE A 440 -8.31 13.85 -20.77
C PHE A 440 -8.67 12.51 -21.46
N GLY A 441 -8.44 12.42 -22.78
CA GLY A 441 -8.63 11.21 -23.55
C GLY A 441 -7.47 10.23 -23.40
N ILE A 442 -7.55 9.11 -24.12
CA ILE A 442 -6.52 8.07 -24.12
C ILE A 442 -5.17 8.70 -24.46
N GLY A 443 -4.16 8.48 -23.61
CA GLY A 443 -2.81 9.02 -23.76
C GLY A 443 -2.69 10.54 -23.85
N GLY A 444 -3.67 11.26 -23.29
CA GLY A 444 -3.73 12.71 -23.38
C GLY A 444 -4.45 13.23 -24.62
N SER A 445 -5.23 12.39 -25.31
CA SER A 445 -6.02 12.79 -26.48
C SER A 445 -7.15 13.77 -26.15
N GLY A 446 -7.71 14.38 -27.19
CA GLY A 446 -8.79 15.38 -27.08
C GLY A 446 -8.26 16.81 -27.10
N THR A 447 -9.12 17.77 -26.74
CA THR A 447 -8.71 19.17 -26.64
C THR A 447 -7.76 19.35 -25.47
N ALA A 448 -6.57 19.90 -25.74
CA ALA A 448 -5.60 20.21 -24.70
C ALA A 448 -6.21 21.18 -23.68
N VAL A 449 -5.85 21.04 -22.41
CA VAL A 449 -6.34 21.93 -21.34
C VAL A 449 -6.01 23.39 -21.66
N MET A 450 -4.78 23.67 -22.11
CA MET A 450 -4.36 25.01 -22.54
C MET A 450 -5.24 25.57 -23.65
N GLU A 451 -5.53 24.78 -24.68
CA GLU A 451 -6.40 25.19 -25.79
C GLU A 451 -7.83 25.50 -25.30
N GLY A 452 -8.38 24.65 -24.43
CA GLY A 452 -9.69 24.85 -23.83
C GLY A 452 -9.77 26.10 -22.96
N MET A 453 -8.72 26.40 -22.19
CA MET A 453 -8.62 27.62 -21.40
C MET A 453 -8.53 28.87 -22.28
N THR A 454 -7.68 28.86 -23.32
CA THR A 454 -7.55 29.97 -24.27
C THR A 454 -8.88 30.26 -24.96
N ALA A 455 -9.58 29.22 -25.44
CA ALA A 455 -10.90 29.37 -26.05
C ALA A 455 -11.92 30.00 -25.08
N THR A 456 -11.87 29.65 -23.79
CA THR A 456 -12.72 30.31 -22.78
C THR A 456 -12.38 31.79 -22.60
N LEU A 457 -11.08 32.15 -22.57
CA LEU A 457 -10.67 33.56 -22.46
C LEU A 457 -11.19 34.38 -23.64
N ASP A 458 -11.13 33.84 -24.86
CA ASP A 458 -11.68 34.48 -26.05
C ASP A 458 -13.20 34.71 -25.94
N LEU A 459 -13.93 33.71 -25.43
CA LEU A 459 -15.39 33.80 -25.24
C LEU A 459 -15.79 34.91 -24.24
N VAL A 460 -15.01 35.07 -23.17
CA VAL A 460 -15.28 36.10 -22.15
C VAL A 460 -14.62 37.46 -22.46
N GLN A 461 -14.10 37.65 -23.68
CA GLN A 461 -13.47 38.90 -24.14
C GLN A 461 -12.21 39.27 -23.35
N LEU A 462 -11.42 38.26 -22.98
CA LEU A 462 -10.08 38.36 -22.39
C LEU A 462 -9.01 37.83 -23.35
N ASP A 463 -9.22 37.97 -24.66
CA ASP A 463 -8.32 37.54 -25.75
C ASP A 463 -6.97 38.27 -25.76
N ASN A 464 -6.84 39.34 -24.96
CA ASN A 464 -5.56 39.99 -24.70
C ASN A 464 -4.64 39.18 -23.78
N LEU A 465 -5.17 38.20 -23.04
CA LEU A 465 -4.38 37.33 -22.16
C LEU A 465 -3.86 36.12 -22.93
N THR A 466 -2.56 35.90 -22.85
CA THR A 466 -1.91 34.70 -23.43
C THR A 466 -1.43 33.77 -22.32
N LEU A 467 -1.72 32.48 -22.50
CA LEU A 467 -1.36 31.41 -21.59
C LEU A 467 -0.11 30.69 -22.10
N SER A 468 0.83 30.38 -21.22
CA SER A 468 1.96 29.48 -21.51
C SER A 468 2.31 28.68 -20.28
N GLN A 469 2.60 27.39 -20.43
CA GLN A 469 3.06 26.54 -19.34
C GLN A 469 4.58 26.35 -19.41
N ASP A 470 5.24 26.48 -18.27
CA ASP A 470 6.61 26.04 -18.08
C ASP A 470 6.66 24.51 -17.94
N GLN A 471 7.35 23.84 -18.86
CA GLN A 471 7.35 22.38 -18.99
C GLN A 471 8.27 21.68 -17.97
N GLU A 472 9.08 22.43 -17.22
CA GLU A 472 9.95 21.89 -16.18
C GLU A 472 9.27 21.97 -14.80
N THR A 473 8.52 23.04 -14.57
CA THR A 473 7.91 23.34 -13.27
C THR A 473 6.39 23.13 -13.25
N GLY A 474 5.74 22.99 -14.41
CA GLY A 474 4.30 22.90 -14.56
C GLY A 474 3.55 24.22 -14.35
N ILE A 475 4.26 25.33 -14.12
CA ILE A 475 3.65 26.62 -13.79
C ILE A 475 3.02 27.25 -15.02
N LEU A 476 1.78 27.68 -14.85
CA LEU A 476 1.02 28.43 -15.83
C LEU A 476 1.33 29.93 -15.70
N MET A 477 1.89 30.49 -16.76
CA MET A 477 2.11 31.92 -16.93
C MET A 477 0.98 32.53 -17.76
N VAL A 478 0.43 33.64 -17.28
CA VAL A 478 -0.59 34.44 -17.97
C VAL A 478 -0.06 35.83 -18.24
N THR A 479 0.06 36.19 -19.51
CA THR A 479 0.67 37.44 -19.97
C THR A 479 -0.39 38.37 -20.56
N ASP A 480 -0.50 39.62 -20.10
CA ASP A 480 -1.41 40.63 -20.66
C ASP A 480 -0.79 41.40 -21.83
N ASN A 481 -1.27 41.20 -23.05
CA ASN A 481 -0.73 41.83 -24.26
C ASN A 481 -1.05 43.32 -24.44
N ASN A 482 -1.92 43.90 -23.62
CA ASN A 482 -2.25 45.33 -23.71
C ASN A 482 -1.17 46.25 -23.10
N GLN A 483 -0.24 45.72 -22.30
CA GLN A 483 0.76 46.53 -21.59
C GLN A 483 2.21 46.02 -21.72
N PRO A 484 2.77 45.83 -22.94
CA PRO A 484 4.08 45.20 -23.19
C PRO A 484 5.25 45.69 -22.34
N ASP A 485 5.26 46.97 -21.96
CA ASP A 485 6.37 47.62 -21.27
C ASP A 485 6.18 47.75 -19.73
N THR A 486 5.03 47.31 -19.17
CA THR A 486 4.69 47.48 -17.73
C THR A 486 3.98 46.26 -17.09
N LYS A 487 3.97 45.10 -17.74
CA LYS A 487 3.04 44.00 -17.42
C LYS A 487 3.19 43.47 -15.98
N PRO A 488 2.07 43.33 -15.24
CA PRO A 488 1.96 42.19 -14.37
C PRO A 488 1.72 40.94 -15.22
N ASP A 489 2.73 40.08 -15.33
CA ASP A 489 2.47 38.67 -15.65
C ASP A 489 1.81 38.03 -14.43
N TYR A 490 1.04 36.98 -14.63
CA TYR A 490 0.48 36.20 -13.52
C TYR A 490 1.04 34.80 -13.55
N SER A 491 1.34 34.23 -12.39
CA SER A 491 1.75 32.82 -12.27
C SER A 491 0.77 32.05 -11.41
N PHE A 492 0.37 30.90 -11.93
CA PHE A 492 -0.54 29.96 -11.30
C PHE A 492 0.00 28.54 -11.45
N MET A 493 -0.54 27.63 -10.67
CA MET A 493 -0.55 26.21 -10.98
C MET A 493 -1.99 25.72 -11.02
N LEU A 494 -2.21 24.61 -11.69
CA LEU A 494 -3.49 23.93 -11.67
C LEU A 494 -3.58 23.05 -10.40
N ASN A 495 -4.66 23.17 -9.64
CA ASN A 495 -4.92 22.27 -8.52
C ASN A 495 -5.47 20.94 -9.06
N ALA A 496 -4.64 19.89 -9.01
CA ALA A 496 -4.97 18.55 -9.49
C ALA A 496 -6.24 17.96 -8.84
N ASP A 497 -6.45 18.25 -7.55
CA ASP A 497 -7.50 17.63 -6.75
C ASP A 497 -8.88 18.27 -7.01
N GLU A 498 -8.91 19.44 -7.68
CA GLU A 498 -10.12 20.22 -8.01
C GLU A 498 -10.46 20.23 -9.52
N VAL A 499 -9.93 19.29 -10.30
CA VAL A 499 -10.28 19.15 -11.71
C VAL A 499 -11.56 18.30 -11.84
N ILE A 500 -12.65 18.91 -12.29
CA ILE A 500 -13.94 18.21 -12.45
C ILE A 500 -14.61 18.51 -13.79
N GLN A 501 -15.46 17.59 -14.25
CA GLN A 501 -16.36 17.82 -15.36
C GLN A 501 -17.62 18.56 -14.88
N ALA A 502 -17.74 19.83 -15.22
CA ALA A 502 -18.95 20.63 -15.01
C ALA A 502 -19.99 20.41 -16.12
N ASP A 503 -21.20 20.93 -15.89
CA ASP A 503 -22.32 20.87 -16.84
C ASP A 503 -22.00 21.56 -18.18
N LYS A 504 -22.31 20.89 -19.28
CA LYS A 504 -22.25 21.47 -20.62
C LYS A 504 -23.36 22.52 -20.77
N GLY A 505 -23.03 23.80 -20.57
CA GLY A 505 -23.98 24.90 -20.65
C GLY A 505 -23.87 25.96 -19.55
N VAL A 506 -22.73 26.03 -18.87
CA VAL A 506 -22.39 27.19 -18.03
C VAL A 506 -22.48 28.46 -18.90
N SER A 507 -23.23 29.45 -18.43
CA SER A 507 -23.36 30.73 -19.14
C SER A 507 -22.01 31.44 -19.19
N ASP A 508 -21.75 32.21 -20.27
CA ASP A 508 -20.46 32.86 -20.51
C ASP A 508 -19.97 33.68 -19.29
N ASP A 509 -20.89 34.31 -18.55
CA ASP A 509 -20.63 35.10 -17.34
C ASP A 509 -20.19 34.28 -16.11
N LYS A 510 -20.19 32.95 -16.22
CA LYS A 510 -19.80 32.00 -15.17
C LYS A 510 -18.63 31.10 -15.56
N LEU A 511 -18.08 31.27 -16.77
CA LEU A 511 -16.91 30.50 -17.21
C LEU A 511 -15.64 30.87 -16.44
N ILE A 512 -15.60 32.03 -15.81
CA ILE A 512 -14.58 32.40 -14.84
C ILE A 512 -15.27 32.80 -13.55
N SER A 513 -14.87 32.18 -12.46
CA SER A 513 -15.43 32.41 -11.13
C SER A 513 -14.34 32.36 -10.07
N THR A 514 -14.73 32.60 -8.82
CA THR A 514 -13.85 32.44 -7.67
C THR A 514 -14.49 31.43 -6.73
N ASN A 515 -13.74 30.40 -6.32
CA ASN A 515 -14.24 29.39 -5.38
C ASN A 515 -14.30 29.94 -3.94
N GLU A 516 -14.78 29.13 -2.98
CA GLU A 516 -14.89 29.53 -1.57
C GLU A 516 -13.52 29.85 -0.93
N GLY A 517 -12.44 29.24 -1.45
CA GLY A 517 -11.05 29.51 -1.06
C GLY A 517 -10.48 30.82 -1.62
N GLY A 518 -11.20 31.51 -2.50
CA GLY A 518 -10.73 32.73 -3.14
C GLY A 518 -9.87 32.50 -4.39
N PHE A 519 -9.77 31.27 -4.87
CA PHE A 519 -9.00 30.90 -6.05
C PHE A 519 -9.81 31.02 -7.34
N ILE A 520 -9.13 31.28 -8.45
CA ILE A 520 -9.77 31.47 -9.75
C ILE A 520 -10.14 30.09 -10.29
N THR A 521 -11.42 29.91 -10.65
CA THR A 521 -11.89 28.70 -11.29
C THR A 521 -12.34 29.02 -12.70
N LEU A 522 -11.70 28.40 -13.68
CA LEU A 522 -12.05 28.50 -15.10
C LEU A 522 -12.82 27.25 -15.52
N THR A 523 -13.92 27.43 -16.25
CA THR A 523 -14.62 26.32 -16.93
C THR A 523 -14.41 26.45 -18.43
N THR A 524 -13.88 25.40 -19.05
CA THR A 524 -13.72 25.33 -20.51
C THR A 524 -15.09 25.26 -21.19
N SER A 525 -15.17 25.63 -22.47
CA SER A 525 -16.41 25.48 -23.25
C SER A 525 -16.90 24.02 -23.38
N THR A 526 -15.98 23.06 -23.23
CA THR A 526 -16.23 21.61 -23.18
C THR A 526 -16.64 21.11 -21.78
N GLY A 527 -16.64 22.00 -20.78
CA GLY A 527 -17.15 21.76 -19.44
C GLY A 527 -16.11 21.26 -18.44
N GLN A 528 -14.81 21.28 -18.73
CA GLN A 528 -13.80 20.99 -17.72
C GLN A 528 -13.61 22.21 -16.81
N GLN A 529 -13.80 22.03 -15.52
CA GLN A 529 -13.62 23.04 -14.50
C GLN A 529 -12.25 22.86 -13.85
N LEU A 530 -11.49 23.95 -13.81
CA LEU A 530 -10.07 24.00 -13.50
C LEU A 530 -9.83 25.09 -12.45
N THR A 531 -9.38 24.72 -11.25
CA THR A 531 -9.01 25.70 -10.22
C THR A 531 -7.53 26.06 -10.34
N LEU A 532 -7.26 27.33 -10.56
CA LEU A 532 -5.92 27.92 -10.60
C LEU A 532 -5.57 28.48 -9.23
N VAL A 533 -4.52 27.94 -8.63
CA VAL A 533 -3.97 28.45 -7.36
C VAL A 533 -2.71 29.27 -7.66
N PRO A 534 -2.48 30.40 -6.95
CA PRO A 534 -1.28 31.20 -7.15
C PRO A 534 0.00 30.37 -6.92
N ALA A 535 1.00 30.59 -7.75
CA ALA A 535 2.30 29.93 -7.65
C ALA A 535 3.43 30.97 -7.61
N PRO A 536 4.50 30.78 -6.82
CA PRO A 536 5.72 31.55 -6.99
C PRO A 536 6.41 31.19 -8.31
N ARG A 537 7.44 31.93 -8.72
CA ARG A 537 8.38 31.47 -9.74
C ARG A 537 9.54 30.70 -9.06
N PRO A 538 9.57 29.35 -9.10
CA PRO A 538 10.36 28.54 -8.19
C PRO A 538 11.86 28.56 -8.50
N VAL A 539 12.25 28.54 -9.78
CA VAL A 539 13.68 28.60 -10.17
C VAL A 539 14.30 29.90 -9.63
N GLU A 540 13.64 31.04 -9.87
CA GLU A 540 14.08 32.36 -9.44
C GLU A 540 13.97 32.53 -7.92
N LEU A 541 12.99 31.90 -7.26
CA LEU A 541 12.83 31.96 -5.80
C LEU A 541 13.97 31.26 -5.07
N SER A 542 14.52 30.16 -5.62
CA SER A 542 15.67 29.47 -5.04
C SER A 542 16.96 30.29 -5.12
N GLU A 543 17.16 31.06 -6.19
CA GLU A 543 18.30 31.97 -6.34
C GLU A 543 18.27 33.08 -5.29
N VAL A 544 17.07 33.61 -5.02
CA VAL A 544 16.85 34.66 -4.01
C VAL A 544 17.04 34.15 -2.58
N LEU A 545 16.76 32.88 -2.32
CA LEU A 545 16.92 32.27 -0.99
C LEU A 545 18.32 31.66 -0.77
N GLU A 546 19.23 31.82 -1.73
CA GLU A 546 20.60 31.28 -1.79
C GLU A 546 20.70 29.75 -1.61
N GLU A 547 20.59 29.28 -0.37
CA GLU A 547 20.70 27.87 0.03
C GLU A 547 19.52 27.42 0.93
N GLY A 548 18.42 28.18 0.99
CA GLY A 548 17.18 27.80 1.67
C GLY A 548 16.39 26.73 0.93
N GLU A 549 15.51 26.01 1.65
CA GLU A 549 14.57 25.07 1.05
C GLU A 549 13.23 25.76 0.76
N VAL A 550 12.68 25.52 -0.43
CA VAL A 550 11.33 25.94 -0.81
C VAL A 550 10.50 24.71 -1.09
N SER A 551 9.35 24.61 -0.44
CA SER A 551 8.35 23.60 -0.75
C SER A 551 7.04 24.27 -1.11
N LEU A 552 6.45 23.84 -2.22
CA LEU A 552 5.16 24.29 -2.68
C LEU A 552 4.13 23.18 -2.47
N GLY A 553 3.06 23.50 -1.75
CA GLY A 553 1.92 22.63 -1.54
C GLY A 553 0.92 22.71 -2.69
N LYS A 554 0.07 21.69 -2.79
CA LYS A 554 -0.97 21.59 -3.83
C LYS A 554 -2.00 22.73 -3.77
N SER A 555 -2.18 23.35 -2.60
CA SER A 555 -3.09 24.47 -2.40
C SER A 555 -2.45 25.84 -2.69
N GLY A 556 -1.23 25.88 -3.24
CA GLY A 556 -0.48 27.10 -3.53
C GLY A 556 0.27 27.68 -2.33
N ASP A 557 0.20 27.03 -1.17
CA ASP A 557 0.98 27.35 0.01
C ASP A 557 2.47 27.09 -0.21
N VAL A 558 3.30 28.07 0.13
CA VAL A 558 4.75 27.98 0.02
C VAL A 558 5.34 27.99 1.41
N LEU A 559 6.12 26.95 1.67
CA LEU A 559 6.97 26.84 2.83
C LEU A 559 8.39 27.25 2.45
N MET A 560 8.96 28.20 3.20
CA MET A 560 10.33 28.64 3.04
C MET A 560 11.12 28.39 4.31
N VAL A 561 12.29 27.76 4.17
CA VAL A 561 13.23 27.48 5.25
C VAL A 561 14.57 28.17 4.97
N PRO A 562 14.85 29.35 5.57
CA PRO A 562 16.13 30.03 5.41
C PRO A 562 17.29 29.28 6.08
N LYS A 563 18.47 29.27 5.48
CA LYS A 563 19.66 28.53 5.97
C LYS A 563 20.22 29.01 7.33
N ASP A 564 20.17 30.31 7.61
CA ASP A 564 20.92 30.94 8.72
C ASP A 564 20.07 31.37 9.93
N GLN A 565 18.82 30.94 10.00
CA GLN A 565 17.99 31.12 11.19
C GLN A 565 17.72 29.76 11.84
N ALA A 566 17.67 29.74 13.18
CA ALA A 566 17.19 28.56 13.92
C ALA A 566 15.84 28.10 13.33
N GLN A 567 15.42 26.86 13.59
CA GLN A 567 14.11 26.26 13.23
C GLN A 567 12.85 27.10 13.61
N ASP A 568 13.04 28.33 14.09
CA ASP A 568 12.10 29.35 14.51
C ASP A 568 11.70 30.35 13.41
N ALA A 569 12.22 30.27 12.18
CA ALA A 569 11.93 31.21 11.08
C ALA A 569 11.25 30.58 9.85
N THR A 570 10.58 29.44 10.02
CA THR A 570 9.78 28.82 8.97
C THR A 570 8.64 29.75 8.55
N THR A 571 8.68 30.24 7.31
CA THR A 571 7.62 31.11 6.78
C THR A 571 6.68 30.30 5.90
N VAL A 572 5.40 30.26 6.28
CA VAL A 572 4.32 29.77 5.41
C VAL A 572 3.61 30.97 4.82
N ALA A 573 3.54 31.03 3.49
CA ALA A 573 2.90 32.11 2.79
C ALA A 573 2.14 31.62 1.55
N ILE A 574 1.21 32.42 1.06
CA ILE A 574 0.71 32.33 -0.32
C ILE A 574 1.21 33.54 -1.10
N PHE A 575 1.58 33.28 -2.33
CA PHE A 575 1.95 34.32 -3.28
C PHE A 575 0.69 34.95 -3.87
N GLU A 576 0.72 36.26 -4.04
CA GLU A 576 -0.19 36.88 -5.01
C GLU A 576 0.23 36.41 -6.41
N PRO A 577 -0.73 36.10 -7.29
CA PRO A 577 -0.39 35.60 -8.62
C PRO A 577 0.30 36.66 -9.47
N ALA A 578 0.07 37.95 -9.20
CA ALA A 578 0.62 39.05 -9.98
C ALA A 578 2.13 39.27 -9.74
N ILE A 579 2.90 39.29 -10.83
CA ILE A 579 4.34 39.56 -10.89
C ILE A 579 4.53 41.02 -11.31
N ILE A 580 4.87 41.90 -10.39
CA ILE A 580 4.99 43.33 -10.67
C ILE A 580 6.45 43.73 -10.92
N THR A 581 6.68 44.90 -11.52
CA THR A 581 8.02 45.50 -11.49
C THR A 581 8.41 45.84 -10.05
N ALA A 582 9.62 45.46 -9.64
CA ALA A 582 10.09 45.72 -8.29
C ALA A 582 10.08 47.24 -7.97
N PRO A 583 9.64 47.64 -6.77
CA PRO A 583 9.72 49.03 -6.33
C PRO A 583 11.16 49.56 -6.43
N LYS A 584 11.30 50.83 -6.86
CA LYS A 584 12.62 51.45 -7.04
C LYS A 584 13.48 51.36 -5.77
N GLY A 585 14.66 50.76 -5.91
CA GLY A 585 15.67 50.69 -4.85
C GLY A 585 15.60 49.47 -3.96
N MET A 586 14.76 48.48 -4.28
CA MET A 586 14.83 47.14 -3.69
C MET A 586 15.83 46.27 -4.47
N GLU A 587 16.67 45.55 -3.75
CA GLU A 587 17.57 44.53 -4.31
C GLU A 587 16.88 43.15 -4.30
N PRO A 588 17.30 42.20 -5.17
CA PRO A 588 16.80 40.83 -5.15
C PRO A 588 16.99 40.20 -3.76
N ASP A 589 15.89 39.92 -3.07
CA ASP A 589 15.84 39.33 -1.71
C ASP A 589 14.39 38.99 -1.32
N LEU A 590 14.22 38.23 -0.23
CA LEU A 590 12.96 38.07 0.50
C LEU A 590 12.77 39.24 1.49
N HIS A 591 11.90 40.18 1.14
CA HIS A 591 11.57 41.35 1.96
C HIS A 591 10.35 41.07 2.84
N LEU A 592 10.58 40.70 4.11
CA LEU A 592 9.51 40.53 5.11
C LEU A 592 9.25 41.83 5.89
N PRO A 593 7.98 42.16 6.20
CA PRO A 593 7.64 43.35 6.96
C PRO A 593 8.07 43.22 8.44
N ASN A 594 8.74 44.25 8.97
CA ASN A 594 9.13 44.33 10.38
C ASN A 594 7.95 44.76 11.28
N GLU A 595 8.06 44.57 12.61
CA GLU A 595 7.00 44.87 13.60
C GLU A 595 6.43 46.31 13.54
N THR A 596 7.22 47.28 13.10
CA THR A 596 6.80 48.69 12.96
C THR A 596 6.11 49.00 11.63
N GLU A 597 6.13 48.06 10.68
CA GLU A 597 5.58 48.18 9.32
C GLU A 597 4.49 47.14 9.05
N SER A 598 3.69 46.80 10.07
CA SER A 598 2.62 45.79 10.00
C SER A 598 1.55 46.03 8.92
N GLU A 599 1.53 47.21 8.29
CA GLU A 599 0.64 47.55 7.16
C GLU A 599 1.23 47.19 5.79
N LYS A 600 2.51 46.81 5.70
CA LYS A 600 3.17 46.40 4.45
C LYS A 600 3.09 44.88 4.30
N LEU A 601 2.77 44.43 3.09
CA LEU A 601 2.84 43.02 2.71
C LEU A 601 4.30 42.62 2.48
N GLY A 602 4.63 41.36 2.73
CA GLY A 602 5.94 40.82 2.34
C GLY A 602 6.05 40.72 0.83
N MET A 603 7.28 40.66 0.32
CA MET A 603 7.53 40.59 -1.11
C MET A 603 8.83 39.88 -1.41
N VAL A 604 8.83 39.05 -2.43
CA VAL A 604 10.04 38.49 -3.03
C VAL A 604 10.40 39.38 -4.22
N VAL A 605 11.65 39.85 -4.27
CA VAL A 605 12.20 40.56 -5.43
C VAL A 605 13.16 39.62 -6.15
N TYR A 606 12.92 39.39 -7.44
CA TYR A 606 13.68 38.49 -8.28
C TYR A 606 14.86 39.20 -8.96
N GLU A 607 15.84 38.42 -9.44
CA GLU A 607 17.05 38.91 -10.12
C GLU A 607 16.76 39.69 -11.41
N ASP A 608 15.64 39.38 -12.08
CA ASP A 608 15.19 40.07 -13.30
C ASP A 608 14.58 41.46 -13.03
N GLY A 609 14.50 41.88 -11.75
CA GLY A 609 13.92 43.14 -11.31
C GLY A 609 12.40 43.13 -11.23
N THR A 610 11.76 41.96 -11.29
CA THR A 610 10.35 41.76 -10.96
C THR A 610 10.17 41.39 -9.49
N ALA A 611 8.93 41.37 -9.01
CA ALA A 611 8.63 41.04 -7.63
C ALA A 611 7.22 40.42 -7.48
N GLN A 612 7.05 39.56 -6.49
CA GLN A 612 5.76 39.01 -6.10
C GLN A 612 5.45 39.30 -4.65
N THR A 613 4.21 39.71 -4.39
CA THR A 613 3.74 39.95 -3.03
C THR A 613 3.43 38.63 -2.34
N ILE A 614 3.80 38.49 -1.07
CA ILE A 614 3.51 37.31 -0.26
C ILE A 614 2.65 37.67 0.95
N LYS A 615 1.73 36.78 1.29
CA LYS A 615 0.83 36.90 2.43
C LYS A 615 1.06 35.72 3.37
N PRO A 616 1.42 35.96 4.65
CA PRO A 616 1.50 34.91 5.65
C PRO A 616 0.15 34.22 5.80
N THR A 617 0.12 32.89 5.73
CA THR A 617 -1.14 32.13 5.79
C THR A 617 -0.90 30.65 6.15
N LEU A 618 -1.97 29.94 6.50
CA LEU A 618 -2.00 28.51 6.79
C LEU A 618 -3.22 27.91 6.06
N PHE A 619 -3.03 27.43 4.83
CA PHE A 619 -4.13 26.89 4.00
C PHE A 619 -4.17 25.37 3.95
N SER A 620 -3.01 24.69 4.08
CA SER A 620 -2.93 23.24 4.02
C SER A 620 -2.66 22.63 5.41
N PRO A 621 -3.24 21.46 5.71
CA PRO A 621 -2.88 20.68 6.89
C PRO A 621 -1.38 20.39 6.99
N GLU A 622 -0.70 20.20 5.86
CA GLU A 622 0.73 19.92 5.76
C GLU A 622 1.56 21.14 6.18
N ALA A 623 1.26 22.32 5.61
CA ALA A 623 1.92 23.56 6.00
C ALA A 623 1.65 23.90 7.45
N PHE A 624 0.41 23.64 7.91
CA PHE A 624 0.05 23.80 9.30
C PHE A 624 0.87 22.88 10.21
N LYS A 625 0.92 21.57 9.93
CA LYS A 625 1.70 20.60 10.72
C LYS A 625 3.18 20.98 10.78
N LYS A 626 3.77 21.35 9.64
CA LYS A 626 5.20 21.72 9.56
C LYS A 626 5.51 23.09 10.18
N ALA A 627 4.56 24.03 10.18
CA ALA A 627 4.69 25.29 10.91
C ALA A 627 4.58 25.12 12.44
N VAL A 628 3.89 24.07 12.88
CA VAL A 628 3.42 23.92 14.26
C VAL A 628 4.25 22.92 15.07
N GLU A 629 5.17 22.18 14.45
CA GLU A 629 6.02 21.08 14.97
C GLU A 629 6.65 21.35 16.37
N ASP A 630 5.83 21.38 17.43
CA ASP A 630 6.07 21.70 18.85
C ASP A 630 5.77 23.14 19.38
N LYS A 631 5.12 24.03 18.61
CA LYS A 631 4.94 25.47 18.95
C LYS A 631 3.49 25.95 19.10
N TYR A 632 2.68 25.22 19.85
CA TYR A 632 1.28 25.57 20.11
C TYR A 632 0.89 25.53 21.59
N VAL A 633 -0.07 26.39 21.96
CA VAL A 633 -0.68 26.43 23.29
C VAL A 633 -2.18 26.27 23.15
N PHE A 634 -2.74 25.20 23.71
CA PHE A 634 -4.19 25.02 23.79
C PHE A 634 -4.79 25.93 24.86
N ASN A 635 -5.84 26.65 24.48
CA ASN A 635 -6.63 27.47 25.37
C ASN A 635 -7.79 26.65 25.95
N THR A 636 -8.25 27.05 27.14
CA THR A 636 -9.34 26.37 27.85
C THR A 636 -10.71 26.51 27.17
N ASP A 637 -10.82 27.33 26.13
CA ASP A 637 -12.03 27.56 25.34
C ASP A 637 -12.11 26.69 24.08
N GLY A 638 -11.13 25.81 23.84
CA GLY A 638 -11.06 24.94 22.67
C GLY A 638 -10.34 25.56 21.48
N THR A 639 -9.83 26.79 21.59
CA THR A 639 -8.92 27.39 20.60
C THR A 639 -7.48 26.96 20.87
N PHE A 640 -6.59 27.11 19.89
CA PHE A 640 -5.15 26.98 20.13
C PHE A 640 -4.40 28.16 19.51
N THR A 641 -3.30 28.50 20.16
CA THR A 641 -2.41 29.60 19.75
C THR A 641 -1.16 29.01 19.13
N VAL A 642 -0.82 29.40 17.91
CA VAL A 642 0.41 29.00 17.23
C VAL A 642 1.41 30.15 17.26
N SER A 643 2.67 29.87 17.59
CA SER A 643 3.77 30.84 17.47
C SER A 643 4.61 30.50 16.23
N THR A 644 4.59 31.38 15.23
CA THR A 644 5.31 31.19 13.97
C THR A 644 6.77 31.65 14.01
N ASN A 645 7.18 32.44 15.02
CA ASN A 645 8.51 33.09 15.07
C ASN A 645 9.33 32.79 16.35
N GLY A 646 9.01 31.71 17.09
CA GLY A 646 9.74 31.34 18.33
C GLY A 646 9.57 32.31 19.51
N THR A 647 8.80 33.39 19.36
CA THR A 647 8.38 34.29 20.43
C THR A 647 6.86 34.42 20.47
N PHE A 648 6.29 34.50 21.68
CA PHE A 648 4.85 34.64 21.92
C PHE A 648 4.28 36.04 21.59
N ASP A 649 5.01 36.89 20.86
CA ASP A 649 4.59 38.26 20.54
C ASP A 649 3.89 38.39 19.17
N GLY A 650 3.86 37.32 18.35
CA GLY A 650 3.01 37.20 17.15
C GLY A 650 1.95 36.11 17.34
N LEU A 651 0.86 36.41 18.06
CA LEU A 651 -0.23 35.44 18.26
C LEU A 651 -1.09 35.29 17.00
N TYR A 652 -1.12 34.09 16.42
CA TYR A 652 -2.25 33.63 15.65
C TYR A 652 -3.14 32.77 16.56
N VAL A 653 -4.36 33.25 16.83
CA VAL A 653 -5.40 32.47 17.51
C VAL A 653 -6.18 31.74 16.42
N VAL A 654 -6.08 30.42 16.40
CA VAL A 654 -6.84 29.59 15.47
C VAL A 654 -8.13 29.15 16.16
N GLU A 655 -9.26 29.60 15.63
CA GLU A 655 -10.60 29.16 16.03
C GLU A 655 -11.03 28.01 15.11
N PRO A 656 -11.04 26.75 15.59
CA PRO A 656 -11.48 25.64 14.77
C PRO A 656 -12.97 25.75 14.41
N HIS A 657 -13.28 25.60 13.12
CA HIS A 657 -14.62 25.70 12.55
C HIS A 657 -15.12 24.36 11.97
N PHE A 658 -14.81 23.24 12.61
CA PHE A 658 -15.24 21.90 12.18
C PHE A 658 -16.05 21.18 13.29
N ASP A 659 -16.61 20.02 12.96
CA ASP A 659 -17.39 19.21 13.89
C ASP A 659 -16.52 18.61 15.00
N VAL A 660 -16.99 18.72 16.25
CA VAL A 660 -16.27 18.23 17.44
C VAL A 660 -16.89 16.93 17.92
N GLU A 661 -16.13 15.84 17.88
CA GLU A 661 -16.52 14.58 18.51
C GLU A 661 -15.98 14.51 19.94
N ILE A 662 -16.87 14.30 20.92
CA ILE A 662 -16.51 14.23 22.34
C ILE A 662 -16.55 12.78 22.79
N ILE A 663 -15.37 12.18 22.95
CA ILE A 663 -15.21 10.85 23.53
C ILE A 663 -15.00 10.96 25.05
N ARG A 664 -15.76 10.20 25.84
CA ARG A 664 -15.52 10.08 27.28
C ARG A 664 -14.50 8.99 27.55
N LEU A 665 -13.32 9.40 28.01
CA LEU A 665 -12.29 8.48 28.47
C LEU A 665 -12.77 7.65 29.67
N LEU A 666 -12.49 6.35 29.66
CA LEU A 666 -12.72 5.47 30.78
C LEU A 666 -11.71 5.76 31.90
N LYS A 667 -12.06 5.37 33.13
CA LYS A 667 -11.23 5.66 34.30
C LYS A 667 -9.88 4.93 34.20
N GLY A 668 -8.81 5.68 33.92
CA GLY A 668 -7.45 5.16 33.77
C GLY A 668 -6.87 5.33 32.36
N GLU A 669 -7.69 5.68 31.37
CA GLU A 669 -7.22 6.10 30.05
C GLU A 669 -6.69 7.54 30.10
N SER A 670 -5.58 7.77 29.42
CA SER A 670 -4.96 9.08 29.24
C SER A 670 -4.62 9.21 27.77
N VAL A 671 -5.04 10.31 27.16
CA VAL A 671 -4.68 10.64 25.79
C VAL A 671 -3.85 11.92 25.84
N GLU A 672 -2.67 11.91 25.24
CA GLU A 672 -1.87 13.12 25.15
C GLU A 672 -2.45 14.05 24.08
N PRO A 673 -2.55 15.37 24.37
CA PRO A 673 -2.99 16.31 23.36
C PRO A 673 -2.01 16.34 22.19
N HIS A 674 -2.51 16.11 20.98
CA HIS A 674 -1.68 16.07 19.78
C HIS A 674 -2.50 16.51 18.57
N ILE A 675 -1.78 16.84 17.50
CA ILE A 675 -2.35 17.11 16.18
C ILE A 675 -1.79 16.05 15.25
N GLU A 676 -2.68 15.33 14.58
CA GLU A 676 -2.35 14.29 13.61
C GLU A 676 -2.94 14.67 12.25
N LEU A 677 -2.26 14.30 11.19
CA LEU A 677 -2.74 14.45 9.82
C LEU A 677 -2.98 13.06 9.26
N ASN A 678 -4.24 12.74 9.00
CA ASN A 678 -4.68 11.46 8.42
C ASN A 678 -5.25 11.74 7.03
N GLY A 679 -4.42 11.57 5.99
CA GLY A 679 -4.75 12.06 4.65
C GLY A 679 -4.86 13.58 4.64
N GLU A 680 -5.96 14.12 4.10
CA GLU A 680 -6.26 15.57 4.12
C GLU A 680 -6.96 16.01 5.42
N VAL A 681 -7.22 15.08 6.36
CA VAL A 681 -7.95 15.36 7.59
C VAL A 681 -7.00 15.65 8.72
N LEU A 682 -6.94 16.93 9.14
CA LEU A 682 -6.23 17.34 10.35
C LEU A 682 -7.08 17.02 11.58
N THR A 683 -6.66 16.01 12.34
CA THR A 683 -7.30 15.62 13.61
C THR A 683 -6.54 16.24 14.77
N TYR A 684 -7.27 16.79 15.74
CA TYR A 684 -6.70 17.39 16.94
C TYR A 684 -7.37 16.76 18.16
N THR A 685 -6.56 16.24 19.07
CA THR A 685 -7.05 15.57 20.28
C THR A 685 -6.64 16.38 21.50
N PHE A 686 -7.55 16.57 22.45
CA PHE A 686 -7.26 17.24 23.72
C PHE A 686 -8.13 16.69 24.86
N VAL A 687 -7.63 16.78 26.10
CA VAL A 687 -8.32 16.27 27.30
C VAL A 687 -8.76 17.43 28.18
N ILE A 688 -10.06 17.52 28.46
CA ILE A 688 -10.62 18.44 29.46
C ILE A 688 -10.77 17.70 30.79
N ASP A 689 -9.90 17.98 31.76
CA ASP A 689 -10.06 17.46 33.12
C ASP A 689 -11.13 18.28 33.87
N ASN A 690 -12.30 17.69 34.08
CA ASN A 690 -13.32 18.24 34.97
C ASN A 690 -12.88 18.01 36.44
N GLN A 691 -11.84 18.73 36.87
CA GLN A 691 -11.58 18.89 38.29
C GLN A 691 -12.74 19.71 38.88
N GLU A 692 -13.67 19.03 39.56
CA GLU A 692 -14.60 19.68 40.48
C GLU A 692 -13.79 20.45 41.54
N HIS A 693 -13.56 21.73 41.30
CA HIS A 693 -13.13 22.63 42.37
C HIS A 693 -14.22 22.61 43.47
N PRO A 694 -13.89 22.32 44.74
CA PRO A 694 -14.87 22.20 45.79
C PRO A 694 -15.57 23.54 46.01
N SER A 695 -16.83 23.61 45.55
CA SER A 695 -17.69 24.77 45.68
C SER A 695 -17.92 25.12 47.15
N THR A 696 -17.58 26.36 47.52
CA THR A 696 -18.03 26.98 48.77
C THR A 696 -19.55 27.04 48.79
N ARG A 697 -20.19 26.08 49.48
CA ARG A 697 -21.63 26.09 49.77
C ARG A 697 -22.00 27.33 50.58
N LYS A 698 -22.56 28.35 49.92
CA LYS A 698 -23.48 29.30 50.59
C LYS A 698 -24.92 28.91 50.25
N ARG A 699 -25.52 28.32 51.28
CA ARG A 699 -26.89 27.88 51.43
C ARG A 699 -27.88 29.02 51.14
N LEU A 700 -28.73 28.86 50.14
CA LEU A 700 -30.00 29.59 50.05
C LEU A 700 -31.13 28.58 49.80
N THR A 701 -32.05 28.58 50.75
CA THR A 701 -33.19 27.69 50.87
C THR A 701 -34.29 28.00 49.88
N ARG A 702 -34.80 26.92 49.29
CA ARG A 702 -36.06 26.67 48.58
C ARG A 702 -37.24 27.62 48.89
N GLY A 703 -37.93 28.04 47.85
CA GLY A 703 -39.29 28.57 47.89
C GLY A 703 -39.98 28.45 46.53
N ASN A 704 -40.86 27.46 46.39
CA ASN A 704 -41.74 27.23 45.24
C ASN A 704 -42.68 28.41 44.99
N ASN A 705 -43.02 28.68 43.73
CA ASN A 705 -44.38 28.48 43.17
C ASN A 705 -44.54 29.11 41.77
N GLY A 706 -45.22 28.39 40.88
CA GLY A 706 -46.29 28.98 40.07
C GLY A 706 -46.05 29.18 38.56
N ALA A 707 -46.50 28.17 37.80
CA ALA A 707 -47.40 28.27 36.65
C ALA A 707 -47.02 29.13 35.40
N ASP A 708 -46.93 28.42 34.28
CA ASP A 708 -47.86 28.50 33.13
C ASP A 708 -47.27 28.85 31.74
N SER A 709 -47.73 28.06 30.76
CA SER A 709 -47.86 28.30 29.32
C SER A 709 -46.62 28.38 28.40
N GLY A 710 -46.78 27.75 27.22
CA GLY A 710 -46.30 28.37 25.96
C GLY A 710 -45.25 27.59 25.17
N LYS A 711 -45.69 27.00 24.06
CA LYS A 711 -44.87 26.39 23.00
C LYS A 711 -43.98 27.42 22.28
N GLN A 712 -42.99 26.85 21.58
CA GLN A 712 -42.43 27.21 20.27
C GLN A 712 -41.20 28.13 20.16
N ALA A 713 -40.23 27.52 19.47
CA ALA A 713 -39.43 28.05 18.37
C ALA A 713 -38.20 28.92 18.66
N ALA A 714 -37.14 28.51 17.97
CA ALA A 714 -35.87 29.17 17.76
C ALA A 714 -36.01 30.63 17.32
N THR A 715 -35.10 31.48 17.78
CA THR A 715 -34.24 32.30 16.91
C THR A 715 -33.23 33.11 17.72
N THR A 716 -32.03 33.14 17.17
CA THR A 716 -30.88 34.02 17.39
C THR A 716 -31.24 35.51 17.44
N LYS A 717 -30.58 36.27 18.33
CA LYS A 717 -29.91 37.56 17.99
C LYS A 717 -29.18 38.17 19.19
N THR A 718 -27.85 38.25 19.04
CA THR A 718 -27.00 39.46 19.12
C THR A 718 -27.31 40.52 20.19
N GLN A 719 -26.35 40.85 21.07
CA GLN A 719 -25.75 42.20 21.15
C GLN A 719 -24.79 42.44 22.36
N SER A 720 -23.61 42.97 22.00
CA SER A 720 -23.00 44.19 22.55
C SER A 720 -22.18 44.18 23.87
N ARG A 721 -20.86 44.42 23.66
CA ARG A 721 -19.97 45.38 24.36
C ARG A 721 -20.35 45.83 25.78
N LYS A 722 -19.40 45.68 26.71
CA LYS A 722 -18.95 46.79 27.58
C LYS A 722 -17.56 46.55 28.17
N ILE A 723 -16.62 47.36 27.69
CA ILE A 723 -15.34 47.66 28.33
C ILE A 723 -15.62 48.41 29.63
N LEU A 724 -15.04 47.97 30.75
CA LEU A 724 -14.82 48.82 31.92
C LEU A 724 -13.44 48.56 32.53
N LYS A 725 -12.65 49.64 32.51
CA LYS A 725 -11.33 49.87 33.06
C LYS A 725 -11.23 49.56 34.56
N GLY A 726 -10.03 49.16 34.99
CA GLY A 726 -9.33 49.94 36.03
C GLY A 726 -8.76 49.16 37.22
N CYS A 727 -7.44 49.34 37.39
CA CYS A 727 -6.59 49.27 38.60
C CYS A 727 -5.44 48.25 38.41
N GLY A 728 -4.15 48.59 38.44
CA GLY A 728 -3.50 49.75 39.04
C GLY A 728 -2.66 49.34 40.26
N ARG A 729 -1.40 48.95 40.02
CA ARG A 729 -0.20 49.02 40.90
C ARG A 729 -0.32 48.58 42.37
N LYS A 730 0.55 47.64 42.79
CA LYS A 730 1.69 47.86 43.75
C LYS A 730 2.45 46.56 44.09
N ARG A 731 3.79 46.67 44.05
CA ARG A 731 4.87 45.76 44.52
C ARG A 731 4.87 45.60 46.07
N PRO A 732 5.90 45.03 46.76
CA PRO A 732 6.74 43.81 46.59
C PRO A 732 6.85 42.95 47.91
N ASN A 733 7.67 41.89 47.86
CA ASN A 733 8.53 41.31 48.93
C ASN A 733 8.19 39.96 49.60
N CYS A 734 9.22 39.08 49.52
CA CYS A 734 9.73 38.11 50.52
C CYS A 734 8.96 36.77 50.69
N TYR A 735 9.56 35.57 50.83
CA TYR A 735 10.89 35.13 51.28
C TYR A 735 11.22 33.70 50.74
N LYS A 736 12.53 33.43 50.57
CA LYS A 736 13.29 32.16 50.37
C LYS A 736 12.61 30.81 50.74
N ARG A 737 12.84 29.76 49.92
CA ARG A 737 13.71 28.59 50.21
C ARG A 737 13.75 27.53 49.09
N ASP A 738 14.98 27.07 48.82
CA ASP A 738 15.40 25.73 48.37
C ASP A 738 15.04 25.20 46.98
N CYS A 739 16.05 25.19 46.11
CA CYS A 739 16.21 24.18 45.07
C CYS A 739 16.51 22.83 45.77
N PRO A 740 15.94 21.70 45.30
CA PRO A 740 16.82 20.73 44.64
C PRO A 740 16.18 19.95 43.47
N ARG A 741 17.00 19.77 42.42
CA ARG A 741 17.12 18.60 41.53
C ARG A 741 16.08 17.48 41.69
N LYS A 742 15.34 17.17 40.61
CA LYS A 742 15.04 15.80 40.17
C LYS A 742 14.86 15.77 38.64
N CYS A 743 15.93 15.40 37.92
CA CYS A 743 15.82 14.70 36.64
C CYS A 743 15.14 13.34 36.94
N LYS A 744 14.11 12.96 36.17
CA LYS A 744 13.55 11.61 36.21
C LYS A 744 14.59 10.66 35.60
N VAL A 745 15.10 9.74 36.41
CA VAL A 745 15.87 8.58 35.96
C VAL A 745 14.87 7.57 35.39
N LEU A 746 15.07 7.15 34.14
CA LEU A 746 14.25 6.12 33.49
C LEU A 746 14.52 4.73 34.11
N PRO A 747 13.52 3.85 34.23
CA PRO A 747 13.74 2.46 34.63
C PRO A 747 14.63 1.71 33.62
N LYS A 748 15.51 0.83 34.13
CA LYS A 748 16.51 0.11 33.32
C LYS A 748 15.93 -0.70 32.15
N ALA A 749 14.71 -1.21 32.28
CA ALA A 749 14.02 -1.96 31.23
C ALA A 749 13.68 -1.11 30.00
N ASP A 750 13.34 0.17 30.20
CA ASP A 750 12.97 1.09 29.12
C ASP A 750 14.22 1.59 28.38
N CYS A 751 15.35 1.76 29.08
CA CYS A 751 16.64 2.12 28.47
C CYS A 751 17.22 0.98 27.60
N ASP A 752 16.99 -0.29 27.95
CA ASP A 752 17.50 -1.43 27.17
C ASP A 752 16.66 -1.69 25.90
N ASN A 753 15.38 -1.32 25.87
CA ASN A 753 14.54 -1.37 24.66
C ASN A 753 14.83 -0.22 23.67
N TYR A 754 15.13 0.99 24.17
CA TYR A 754 15.39 2.17 23.33
C TYR A 754 16.81 2.26 22.74
N CYS A 755 17.74 1.40 23.18
CA CYS A 755 19.13 1.34 22.71
C CYS A 755 19.49 -0.03 22.09
N SER A 756 18.52 -0.70 21.47
CA SER A 756 18.69 -2.01 20.83
C SER A 756 19.20 -1.94 19.38
N SER A 757 19.12 -0.79 18.72
CA SER A 757 19.66 -0.57 17.37
C SER A 757 20.63 0.61 17.29
N GLU A 758 21.70 0.45 16.52
CA GLU A 758 22.75 1.47 16.32
C GLU A 758 22.23 2.68 15.52
N SER A 759 21.13 2.52 14.79
CA SER A 759 20.47 3.57 13.99
C SER A 759 19.67 4.55 14.84
N LEU A 760 18.88 4.09 15.82
CA LEU A 760 18.11 4.99 16.69
C LEU A 760 19.01 5.84 17.61
N CYS A 761 20.15 5.29 18.03
CA CYS A 761 21.07 6.02 18.92
C CYS A 761 21.87 7.12 18.18
N LYS A 762 22.06 7.00 16.85
CA LYS A 762 22.71 8.03 16.02
C LYS A 762 21.84 9.28 15.84
N ASN A 763 20.52 9.13 15.83
CA ASN A 763 19.60 10.27 15.73
C ASN A 763 19.60 11.17 16.98
N LEU A 764 20.02 10.64 18.15
CA LEU A 764 20.06 11.37 19.42
C LEU A 764 21.42 12.05 19.71
N CYS A 765 22.55 11.48 19.27
CA CYS A 765 23.89 12.03 19.53
C CYS A 765 24.36 12.82 18.27
N ARG A 766 23.78 14.01 17.99
CA ARG A 766 24.23 14.97 16.95
C ARG A 766 25.47 15.73 17.46
N ASP A 767 26.65 15.17 17.20
CA ASP A 767 27.96 15.85 17.01
C ASP A 767 29.14 14.92 17.36
N SER A 768 30.22 15.11 16.60
CA SER A 768 31.45 14.31 16.50
C SER A 768 32.15 13.91 17.82
N GLU A 769 32.16 12.62 18.19
CA GLU A 769 33.29 11.84 18.76
C GLU A 769 32.88 10.38 19.13
N PRO A 770 33.80 9.40 19.24
CA PRO A 770 33.49 7.97 19.05
C PRO A 770 33.18 7.18 20.33
N ALA A 771 32.42 6.10 20.13
CA ALA A 771 32.14 4.95 21.01
C ALA A 771 30.78 4.95 21.76
N PHE A 772 29.88 4.13 21.21
CA PHE A 772 28.55 3.71 21.70
C PHE A 772 28.45 3.48 23.22
N ASN A 773 29.50 2.93 23.84
CA ASN A 773 29.53 2.63 25.28
C ASN A 773 29.49 3.87 26.19
N ASN A 774 29.82 5.07 25.70
CA ASN A 774 29.76 6.30 26.49
C ASN A 774 28.39 7.02 26.44
N CYS A 775 27.60 6.98 25.34
CA CYS A 775 26.21 7.51 25.35
C CYS A 775 25.36 6.67 26.35
N LYS A 776 25.53 5.33 26.43
CA LYS A 776 24.79 4.48 27.38
C LYS A 776 25.08 4.78 28.85
N ASN A 777 26.34 5.03 29.21
CA ASN A 777 26.74 5.35 30.59
C ASN A 777 26.33 6.75 31.07
N LYS A 778 26.11 7.71 30.16
CA LYS A 778 25.80 9.11 30.51
C LYS A 778 24.30 9.35 30.72
N TYR A 779 23.44 8.57 30.06
CA TYR A 779 21.98 8.78 30.06
C TYR A 779 21.17 7.66 30.74
N CYS A 780 21.75 6.48 30.96
CA CYS A 780 21.07 5.36 31.65
C CYS A 780 21.72 4.98 33.00
N GLY A 781 22.53 5.86 33.59
CA GLY A 781 23.25 5.64 34.86
C GLY A 781 22.57 6.21 36.10
#